data_AF-A0A5K3FA08-F1
#
_entry.id   AF-A0A5K3FA08-F1
#
_cell.length_a   1.000
_cell.length_b   1.000
_cell.length_c   1.000
_cell.angle_alpha   90.00
_cell.angle_beta   90.00
_cell.angle_gamma   90.00
#
_symmetry.space_group_name_H-M   'P 1'
#
loop_
_entity.id
_entity.type
_entity.pdbx_description
1 polymer ?
#
loop_
_entity_poly.entity_id
_entity_poly.type
_entity_poly.pdbx_seq_one_letter_code
_entity_poly.pdbx_strand_id
1 'polypeptide(L)'
;MLIWGDKDAKLDAKDEDEGNAKASEEEESDSDEEYVPTHDMKSLSVKPSEQKDATTAPKATAKRAPGASVITISIDPMTGRRIRQRQVRTTTAYDIAHRAGLSALVDRFGLTAEQFAENVRDRYRRHEVNQCPMAPLDAAADFVCPQFPEASDALRAARYMLAFQISREPAVRQMARMNISSHAAIDVKPTLKGMRLIDESHPLFPVKFLKAKPVSELMGDVAYLHLHDALQDGLVTMTMHVPKFEKCDLSLLGDLVAFFQRDEFSDYVKDWNEQRSLLLEEAIKQFLEPCIFKEIQEKLLEASRQAVMKLCAQKLFKCIKVAPYVVDDQRYGGGADGDESGAGGRHRHGGRHQPDGNEDHSIWPKPARVLALATDDKDIFESMIAAVQLDADGEVVDFLNLPCILHNPRLQRDDLKKSREEDVQRFTRFVARNHPQAIVIGCNSRRALTLRDMVQGLVDDLTADSRLPSRPNIELMDMELAVVYSQSEAATATLPSTYSALLKQAISLGRRLQDPLAEFAQLFNPPDTDILGVRWNPAQDSVPQEMLMRALEIEFINRTNEVGVDVNRCILHPHTANLLQFVAGLGPRKAFYMIKLLKQKKVFLTNRELLAKVLRLGPHVAINCAGFIKIDTTAVRDLPNSGDNIEILDSMRVHPESYDLARQMAVDALEYDDVDENDPTTALEEIVQSPARLRELDLDAFAEELKRQDHGDKHITLYDIRKELNHRYRDLRDPFEPLTPERIFSLATHETPETLHKGSLVDCQVLSIATRKPRPEQLDQANPSRNEATGLWRCPFCKQDNFQQLNEMWAHFDSNDCPGQPVGLRVRLENGIFGFIPIRFIDPPVEKTLDSVQPGSILQARVTKIDVTKFNVELTLRSYEIQDELRECRIRRDAFFDYDAEAAELRRLEDLEAKEKAKTTQAYVNRVIFHPHFKNITYNQLMAMEPTLETGAIVIRPSRQGTDHLTVSLKVDDGILKHFDVVEKDKTHSFVLGRTLLIGNEAFEDLDEIVARYMQPMVYLIRDVLTYKYYRNSQGGKQEILRELLQKEKEINHTKIPYFLSASAEHPGYFVLAYMPNQTPRFELFSVKPEGFKFRQRMFPSLDRMIGWFKEHFNDAATLRSQRQLDSQHRGVVNIGHHMPAHRSPPAPSGAPDVASTRTPKMDDFFNLPIPYGGGA
;
A
#
# COMPACT_ATOMS: atom_id res chain seq x y z
N MET A 1 5.55 -32.19 10.92
CA MET A 1 4.73 -33.06 11.81
C MET A 1 4.95 -32.60 13.26
N LEU A 2 4.06 -32.95 14.18
CA LEU A 2 4.18 -32.61 15.61
C LEU A 2 4.81 -33.76 16.38
N ILE A 3 6.07 -33.59 16.82
CA ILE A 3 6.60 -34.19 18.04
C ILE A 3 7.55 -33.16 18.66
N TRP A 4 7.42 -32.92 19.96
CA TRP A 4 8.47 -32.75 20.98
C TRP A 4 7.76 -32.25 22.24
N GLY A 5 7.86 -33.02 23.32
CA GLY A 5 7.24 -32.75 24.62
C GLY A 5 8.24 -33.01 25.73
N ASP A 6 7.95 -32.48 26.92
CA ASP A 6 8.92 -32.28 27.99
C ASP A 6 9.62 -33.55 28.48
N LYS A 7 10.85 -33.36 29.00
CA LYS A 7 11.33 -34.05 30.20
C LYS A 7 12.45 -33.27 30.88
N ASP A 8 12.12 -32.65 32.01
CA ASP A 8 13.12 -32.16 32.96
C ASP A 8 13.94 -33.31 33.54
N ALA A 9 15.23 -33.04 33.77
CA ALA A 9 16.10 -33.88 34.59
C ALA A 9 16.86 -33.00 35.59
N LYS A 10 16.55 -33.15 36.88
CA LYS A 10 17.34 -32.56 37.96
C LYS A 10 18.61 -33.38 38.17
N LEU A 11 19.72 -32.71 38.46
CA LEU A 11 20.82 -33.27 39.25
C LEU A 11 21.28 -32.22 40.28
N ASP A 12 21.64 -32.70 41.46
CA ASP A 12 21.85 -31.88 42.65
C ASP A 12 23.30 -31.42 42.86
N ALA A 13 23.44 -30.49 43.79
CA ALA A 13 24.64 -29.75 44.18
C ALA A 13 25.90 -30.59 44.48
N LYS A 14 27.05 -29.90 44.42
CA LYS A 14 27.96 -29.84 45.57
C LYS A 14 28.81 -28.56 45.59
N ASP A 15 28.92 -27.96 46.77
CA ASP A 15 29.84 -26.88 47.12
C ASP A 15 31.18 -27.44 47.62
N GLU A 16 32.26 -26.63 47.53
CA GLU A 16 33.59 -26.68 48.21
C GLU A 16 34.60 -25.94 47.30
N ASP A 17 35.49 -25.04 47.75
CA ASP A 17 35.61 -24.33 49.04
C ASP A 17 36.44 -23.03 48.85
N GLU A 18 36.62 -22.20 49.90
CA GLU A 18 37.31 -20.90 49.85
C GLU A 18 38.86 -20.98 49.71
N GLY A 19 39.50 -19.96 49.12
CA GLY A 19 40.97 -19.88 49.01
C GLY A 19 41.52 -18.50 48.63
N ASN A 20 42.10 -17.78 49.60
CA ASN A 20 42.55 -16.38 49.47
C ASN A 20 44.03 -16.21 49.85
N ALA A 21 44.87 -15.58 49.02
CA ALA A 21 45.96 -14.68 49.46
C ALA A 21 46.77 -13.97 48.35
N LYS A 22 47.21 -12.75 48.71
CA LYS A 22 48.36 -11.91 48.30
C LYS A 22 49.57 -12.65 47.67
N ALA A 23 50.33 -12.17 46.67
CA ALA A 23 50.82 -10.82 46.29
C ALA A 23 52.11 -10.34 46.99
N SER A 24 53.24 -10.29 46.25
CA SER A 24 54.42 -9.40 46.42
C SER A 24 55.55 -9.74 45.42
N GLU A 25 56.09 -8.73 44.71
CA GLU A 25 57.49 -8.56 44.23
C GLU A 25 58.20 -9.67 43.36
N GLU A 26 59.16 -9.41 42.46
CA GLU A 26 59.85 -8.16 42.02
C GLU A 26 60.50 -8.33 40.62
N GLU A 27 60.78 -7.19 39.93
CA GLU A 27 61.77 -6.95 38.84
C GLU A 27 61.72 -7.79 37.53
N GLU A 28 62.23 -7.33 36.37
CA GLU A 28 63.08 -6.17 36.01
C GLU A 28 62.63 -5.53 34.66
N SER A 29 63.19 -4.36 34.31
CA SER A 29 62.85 -3.49 33.16
C SER A 29 63.40 -4.00 31.80
N ASP A 30 63.19 -3.42 30.61
CA ASP A 30 62.92 -2.04 30.13
C ASP A 30 62.33 -2.11 28.67
N SER A 31 61.97 -1.07 27.88
CA SER A 31 61.98 0.42 27.96
C SER A 31 61.07 1.04 26.87
N ASP A 32 60.58 2.27 27.10
CA ASP A 32 60.31 3.38 26.13
C ASP A 32 59.30 3.23 24.94
N GLU A 33 58.56 4.26 24.50
CA GLU A 33 58.48 5.69 24.91
C GLU A 33 57.07 6.28 24.62
N GLU A 34 56.48 7.08 25.52
CA GLU A 34 55.38 8.02 25.21
C GLU A 34 55.45 9.24 26.14
N TYR A 35 55.26 10.46 25.62
CA TYR A 35 55.44 11.70 26.39
C TYR A 35 54.28 12.70 26.25
N VAL A 36 53.79 13.19 27.39
CA VAL A 36 52.75 14.23 27.52
C VAL A 36 53.14 15.23 28.61
N PRO A 37 53.06 16.55 28.36
CA PRO A 37 53.01 17.56 29.41
C PRO A 37 51.63 18.24 29.52
N THR A 38 51.26 18.66 30.73
CA THR A 38 49.95 19.24 31.07
C THR A 38 50.06 20.68 31.60
N HIS A 39 48.92 21.36 31.75
CA HIS A 39 48.75 22.69 32.41
C HIS A 39 49.38 23.90 31.66
N ASP A 40 48.90 25.16 31.78
CA ASP A 40 48.07 25.72 32.85
C ASP A 40 47.24 27.00 32.48
N MET A 41 46.28 27.34 33.35
CA MET A 41 45.73 28.68 33.71
C MET A 41 45.26 29.78 32.71
N LYS A 42 44.18 30.47 33.16
CA LYS A 42 43.81 31.92 33.01
C LYS A 42 43.15 32.47 31.72
N SER A 43 41.81 32.52 31.78
CA SER A 43 40.96 33.73 31.66
C SER A 43 41.43 34.97 30.86
N LEU A 44 40.61 35.43 29.91
CA LEU A 44 40.27 36.85 29.73
C LEU A 44 38.91 37.02 29.02
N SER A 45 38.28 38.19 29.19
CA SER A 45 36.89 38.46 28.80
C SER A 45 36.76 39.58 27.78
N VAL A 46 35.95 39.38 26.73
CA VAL A 46 35.45 40.48 25.86
C VAL A 46 33.98 40.23 25.48
N LYS A 47 33.13 41.25 25.68
CA LYS A 47 31.88 41.46 24.93
C LYS A 47 32.12 42.66 24.00
N PRO A 48 31.65 42.60 22.74
CA PRO A 48 30.44 43.35 22.35
C PRO A 48 29.60 42.51 21.35
N SER A 49 28.44 42.93 20.82
CA SER A 49 27.38 43.87 21.18
C SER A 49 26.16 43.52 20.29
N GLU A 50 25.03 44.20 20.47
CA GLU A 50 23.86 44.03 19.60
C GLU A 50 24.12 44.54 18.17
N GLN A 51 23.55 43.90 17.14
CA GLN A 51 22.40 44.48 16.41
C GLN A 51 21.75 43.45 15.46
N LYS A 52 20.67 43.87 14.80
CA LYS A 52 19.73 43.04 14.03
C LYS A 52 20.15 42.99 12.55
N ASP A 53 19.80 41.91 11.85
CA ASP A 53 18.71 42.01 10.87
C ASP A 53 18.14 40.63 10.49
N ALA A 54 16.95 40.62 9.88
CA ALA A 54 16.15 39.42 9.69
C ALA A 54 15.78 39.18 8.22
N THR A 55 16.15 38.01 7.70
CA THR A 55 15.64 37.46 6.43
C THR A 55 15.35 35.96 6.59
N THR A 56 14.07 35.62 6.75
CA THR A 56 13.62 34.24 6.93
C THR A 56 13.30 33.57 5.59
N ALA A 57 14.20 32.70 5.13
CA ALA A 57 13.85 31.64 4.18
C ALA A 57 13.41 30.37 4.97
N PRO A 58 12.42 29.58 4.46
CA PRO A 58 11.88 28.45 5.21
C PRO A 58 12.88 27.29 5.28
N LYS A 59 13.25 26.87 6.49
CA LYS A 59 14.01 25.63 6.70
C LYS A 59 13.10 24.41 6.52
N ALA A 60 13.63 23.38 5.86
CA ALA A 60 12.97 22.09 5.71
C ALA A 60 12.67 21.45 7.08
N THR A 61 11.56 20.72 7.15
CA THR A 61 11.17 19.93 8.32
C THR A 61 12.14 18.77 8.55
N ALA A 62 12.89 18.81 9.65
CA ALA A 62 13.85 17.77 9.98
C ALA A 62 13.16 16.42 10.24
N LYS A 63 13.73 15.34 9.69
CA LYS A 63 13.30 13.96 10.01
C LYS A 63 13.44 13.72 11.51
N ARG A 64 12.42 13.12 12.12
CA ARG A 64 12.37 12.83 13.56
C ARG A 64 13.12 11.52 13.83
N ALA A 65 14.06 11.52 14.79
CA ALA A 65 14.79 10.32 15.15
C ALA A 65 13.86 9.27 15.81
N PRO A 66 14.08 7.95 15.56
CA PRO A 66 13.39 6.89 16.29
C PRO A 66 13.81 6.87 17.76
N GLY A 67 12.90 6.52 18.66
CA GLY A 67 13.15 6.46 20.12
C GLY A 67 12.33 7.43 20.98
N ALA A 68 11.53 8.31 20.39
CA ALA A 68 10.58 9.15 21.13
C ALA A 68 9.36 8.34 21.60
N SER A 69 9.44 7.71 22.77
CA SER A 69 8.34 6.95 23.39
C SER A 69 7.04 7.75 23.44
N VAL A 70 5.96 7.21 22.87
CA VAL A 70 4.63 7.84 22.89
C VAL A 70 4.17 8.03 24.33
N ILE A 71 3.94 9.28 24.74
CA ILE A 71 3.44 9.59 26.08
C ILE A 71 1.92 9.38 26.09
N THR A 72 1.52 8.12 26.27
CA THR A 72 0.11 7.76 26.46
C THR A 72 -0.44 8.45 27.71
N ILE A 73 -1.50 9.23 27.53
CA ILE A 73 -2.22 9.90 28.61
C ILE A 73 -3.47 9.09 28.92
N SER A 74 -3.40 8.23 29.94
CA SER A 74 -4.58 7.51 30.43
C SER A 74 -5.43 8.41 31.33
N ILE A 75 -6.74 8.16 31.36
CA ILE A 75 -7.66 8.76 32.34
C ILE A 75 -7.92 7.69 33.41
N ASP A 76 -7.75 8.06 34.67
CA ASP A 76 -8.07 7.20 35.81
C ASP A 76 -9.60 6.98 35.88
N PRO A 77 -10.09 5.73 35.84
CA PRO A 77 -11.52 5.43 35.66
C PRO A 77 -12.38 5.79 36.87
N MET A 78 -11.78 6.00 38.04
CA MET A 78 -12.51 6.35 39.26
C MET A 78 -12.39 7.83 39.62
N THR A 79 -11.25 8.46 39.32
CA THR A 79 -10.97 9.86 39.69
C THR A 79 -10.96 10.85 38.52
N GLY A 80 -11.09 10.38 37.28
CA GLY A 80 -11.10 11.22 36.06
C GLY A 80 -9.78 11.91 35.73
N ARG A 81 -8.70 11.62 36.47
CA ARG A 81 -7.42 12.32 36.35
C ARG A 81 -6.59 11.82 35.17
N ARG A 82 -5.98 12.74 34.43
CA ARG A 82 -5.04 12.45 33.33
C ARG A 82 -3.66 12.09 33.87
N ILE A 83 -3.19 10.87 33.60
CA ILE A 83 -1.91 10.32 34.07
C ILE A 83 -0.95 10.15 32.89
N ARG A 84 0.32 10.51 33.05
CA ARG A 84 1.39 10.23 32.08
C ARG A 84 2.12 8.95 32.45
N GLN A 85 2.04 7.93 31.60
CA GLN A 85 2.75 6.67 31.82
C GLN A 85 4.26 6.84 31.55
N ARG A 86 5.10 6.69 32.59
CA ARG A 86 6.57 6.51 32.43
C ARG A 86 7.23 5.58 33.47
N GLN A 87 6.46 5.04 34.41
CA GLN A 87 6.86 3.97 35.32
C GLN A 87 5.64 3.07 35.56
N VAL A 88 5.86 1.76 35.70
CA VAL A 88 4.81 0.80 36.11
C VAL A 88 4.63 0.92 37.62
N ARG A 89 3.87 1.93 38.04
CA ARG A 89 3.21 1.90 39.35
C ARG A 89 1.90 1.13 39.20
N THR A 90 1.48 0.47 40.27
CA THR A 90 0.14 -0.09 40.43
C THR A 90 -0.93 0.96 40.10
N THR A 91 -2.07 0.50 39.58
CA THR A 91 -3.17 1.37 39.14
C THR A 91 -3.65 2.22 40.31
N THR A 92 -3.59 3.55 40.16
CA THR A 92 -3.90 4.51 41.24
C THR A 92 -5.25 4.26 41.88
N ALA A 93 -6.27 3.89 41.11
CA ALA A 93 -7.59 3.50 41.61
C ALA A 93 -7.56 2.32 42.62
N TYR A 94 -6.78 1.26 42.35
CA TYR A 94 -6.66 0.11 43.26
C TYR A 94 -5.98 0.53 44.57
N ASP A 95 -4.86 1.25 44.47
CA ASP A 95 -4.11 1.73 45.64
C ASP A 95 -4.91 2.76 46.46
N ILE A 96 -5.83 3.52 45.84
CA ILE A 96 -6.76 4.43 46.52
C ILE A 96 -7.86 3.62 47.23
N ALA A 97 -8.51 2.67 46.55
CA ALA A 97 -9.56 1.82 47.13
C ALA A 97 -9.04 1.01 48.34
N HIS A 98 -7.84 0.43 48.22
CA HIS A 98 -7.20 -0.31 49.31
C HIS A 98 -6.81 0.60 50.48
N ARG A 99 -6.35 1.84 50.24
CA ARG A 99 -6.06 2.81 51.32
C ARG A 99 -7.30 3.39 51.99
N ALA A 100 -8.45 3.35 51.31
CA ALA A 100 -9.74 3.71 51.89
C ALA A 100 -10.37 2.58 52.73
N GLY A 101 -9.73 1.41 52.84
CA GLY A 101 -10.20 0.29 53.67
C GLY A 101 -11.30 -0.57 53.03
N LEU A 102 -11.54 -0.44 51.72
CA LEU A 102 -12.61 -1.15 51.01
C LEU A 102 -12.44 -2.68 50.91
N SER A 103 -11.38 -3.25 51.49
CA SER A 103 -11.18 -4.72 51.54
C SER A 103 -12.31 -5.40 52.33
N ALA A 104 -12.68 -4.83 53.48
CA ALA A 104 -13.78 -5.34 54.30
C ALA A 104 -15.18 -5.17 53.66
N LEU A 105 -15.29 -4.41 52.56
CA LEU A 105 -16.47 -4.35 51.70
C LEU A 105 -16.38 -5.38 50.56
N VAL A 106 -15.19 -5.62 50.01
CA VAL A 106 -14.92 -6.70 49.04
C VAL A 106 -15.23 -8.08 49.64
N ASP A 107 -14.88 -8.33 50.91
CA ASP A 107 -15.19 -9.58 51.60
C ASP A 107 -16.70 -9.88 51.66
N ARG A 108 -17.56 -8.85 51.58
CA ARG A 108 -19.03 -9.00 51.58
C ARG A 108 -19.59 -9.59 50.28
N PHE A 109 -18.82 -9.62 49.19
CA PHE A 109 -19.25 -10.25 47.94
C PHE A 109 -19.34 -11.78 48.05
N GLY A 110 -18.60 -12.39 49.00
CA GLY A 110 -18.86 -13.75 49.48
C GLY A 110 -17.87 -14.85 49.05
N LEU A 111 -16.98 -14.57 48.10
CA LEU A 111 -15.82 -15.40 47.72
C LEU A 111 -14.59 -14.50 47.55
N THR A 112 -13.40 -15.01 47.88
CA THR A 112 -12.14 -14.36 47.49
C THR A 112 -11.83 -14.61 46.00
N ALA A 113 -10.94 -13.82 45.41
CA ALA A 113 -10.48 -14.03 44.03
C ALA A 113 -9.86 -15.43 43.83
N GLU A 114 -9.09 -15.91 44.82
CA GLU A 114 -8.49 -17.25 44.82
C GLU A 114 -9.54 -18.37 44.85
N GLN A 115 -10.55 -18.27 45.73
CA GLN A 115 -11.65 -19.24 45.82
C GLN A 115 -12.48 -19.30 44.53
N PHE A 116 -12.73 -18.13 43.93
CA PHE A 116 -13.39 -18.04 42.63
C PHE A 116 -12.52 -18.64 41.51
N ALA A 117 -11.21 -18.41 41.53
CA ALA A 117 -10.27 -19.01 40.58
C ALA A 117 -10.20 -20.55 40.73
N GLU A 118 -10.31 -21.10 41.93
CA GLU A 118 -10.46 -22.55 42.14
C GLU A 118 -11.76 -23.08 41.52
N ASN A 119 -12.89 -22.41 41.73
CA ASN A 119 -14.18 -22.80 41.11
C ASN A 119 -14.09 -22.83 39.58
N VAL A 120 -13.44 -21.82 38.99
CA VAL A 120 -13.21 -21.71 37.54
C VAL A 120 -12.25 -22.77 37.02
N ARG A 121 -11.15 -23.04 37.74
CA ARG A 121 -10.14 -24.07 37.39
C ARG A 121 -10.76 -25.47 37.40
N ASP A 122 -11.48 -25.80 38.47
CA ASP A 122 -12.07 -27.12 38.71
C ASP A 122 -13.41 -27.28 37.95
N ARG A 123 -13.90 -26.22 37.27
CA ARG A 123 -15.17 -26.10 36.54
C ARG A 123 -16.39 -26.54 37.36
N TYR A 124 -16.34 -26.31 38.67
CA TYR A 124 -17.32 -26.76 39.64
C TYR A 124 -17.35 -25.82 40.84
N ARG A 125 -18.50 -25.63 41.49
CA ARG A 125 -18.64 -24.82 42.70
C ARG A 125 -18.07 -25.56 43.92
N ARG A 126 -16.74 -25.56 44.03
CA ARG A 126 -15.96 -26.12 45.15
C ARG A 126 -16.10 -25.29 46.43
N HIS A 127 -16.17 -23.96 46.27
CA HIS A 127 -16.42 -23.00 47.34
C HIS A 127 -17.79 -22.36 47.11
N GLU A 128 -18.68 -22.42 48.12
CA GLU A 128 -19.98 -21.76 48.10
C GLU A 128 -19.91 -20.30 48.52
N VAL A 129 -20.81 -19.48 48.00
CA VAL A 129 -20.79 -18.02 48.18
C VAL A 129 -21.37 -17.62 49.54
N ASN A 130 -20.55 -17.01 50.38
CA ASN A 130 -20.96 -16.51 51.69
C ASN A 130 -21.87 -15.27 51.52
N GLN A 131 -23.17 -15.41 51.83
CA GLN A 131 -24.13 -14.34 51.57
C GLN A 131 -24.16 -13.29 52.69
N CYS A 132 -24.07 -12.01 52.32
CA CYS A 132 -24.22 -10.90 53.24
C CYS A 132 -25.71 -10.66 53.59
N PRO A 133 -26.09 -10.49 54.87
CA PRO A 133 -27.50 -10.36 55.32
C PRO A 133 -28.02 -8.90 55.27
N MET A 134 -27.52 -8.09 54.35
CA MET A 134 -27.81 -6.66 54.16
C MET A 134 -27.69 -6.30 52.68
N ALA A 135 -28.37 -5.25 52.22
CA ALA A 135 -28.31 -4.85 50.81
C ALA A 135 -26.90 -4.29 50.44
N PRO A 136 -26.47 -4.37 49.16
CA PRO A 136 -25.15 -3.90 48.74
C PRO A 136 -24.88 -2.41 49.02
N LEU A 137 -25.91 -1.57 48.94
CA LEU A 137 -25.82 -0.13 49.22
C LEU A 137 -25.69 0.17 50.71
N ASP A 138 -26.44 -0.54 51.56
CA ASP A 138 -26.34 -0.42 53.02
C ASP A 138 -24.95 -0.85 53.50
N ALA A 139 -24.44 -1.98 52.97
CA ALA A 139 -23.10 -2.47 53.26
C ALA A 139 -21.99 -1.49 52.85
N ALA A 140 -22.22 -0.67 51.81
CA ALA A 140 -21.30 0.35 51.35
C ALA A 140 -21.41 1.69 52.09
N ALA A 141 -22.50 1.94 52.82
CA ALA A 141 -22.69 3.16 53.61
C ALA A 141 -21.65 3.29 54.75
N ASP A 142 -21.24 2.16 55.34
CA ASP A 142 -20.17 2.06 56.34
C ASP A 142 -18.79 2.56 55.83
N PHE A 143 -18.61 2.70 54.51
CA PHE A 143 -17.33 3.01 53.85
C PHE A 143 -17.29 4.35 53.12
N VAL A 144 -18.29 5.23 53.33
CA VAL A 144 -18.32 6.58 52.78
C VAL A 144 -17.18 7.43 53.35
N CYS A 145 -16.39 8.07 52.48
CA CYS A 145 -15.19 8.81 52.87
C CYS A 145 -14.93 10.03 51.96
N PRO A 146 -13.97 10.92 52.28
CA PRO A 146 -13.66 12.09 51.43
C PRO A 146 -13.21 11.77 50.00
N GLN A 147 -12.87 10.51 49.70
CA GLN A 147 -12.53 10.02 48.36
C GLN A 147 -13.72 9.37 47.64
N PHE A 148 -14.72 8.87 48.39
CA PHE A 148 -15.93 8.20 47.91
C PHE A 148 -17.14 8.79 48.67
N PRO A 149 -17.69 9.93 48.20
CA PRO A 149 -18.66 10.72 48.97
C PRO A 149 -20.06 10.11 49.03
N GLU A 150 -20.35 9.12 48.17
CA GLU A 150 -21.59 8.36 48.16
C GLU A 150 -21.32 6.86 48.37
N ALA A 151 -22.27 6.13 48.95
CA ALA A 151 -22.21 4.66 49.06
C ALA A 151 -22.19 3.98 47.68
N SER A 152 -22.78 4.62 46.66
CA SER A 152 -22.72 4.22 45.24
C SER A 152 -21.27 4.18 44.72
N ASP A 153 -20.46 5.19 45.07
CA ASP A 153 -19.05 5.29 44.73
C ASP A 153 -18.20 4.27 45.47
N ALA A 154 -18.43 4.08 46.77
CA ALA A 154 -17.72 3.11 47.59
C ALA A 154 -17.98 1.66 47.10
N LEU A 155 -19.23 1.33 46.77
CA LEU A 155 -19.61 0.04 46.20
C LEU A 155 -18.95 -0.18 44.82
N ARG A 156 -18.95 0.83 43.95
CA ARG A 156 -18.28 0.79 42.65
C ARG A 156 -16.76 0.62 42.80
N ALA A 157 -16.15 1.24 43.80
CA ALA A 157 -14.72 1.12 44.08
C ALA A 157 -14.33 -0.26 44.63
N ALA A 158 -15.13 -0.85 45.54
CA ALA A 158 -14.96 -2.23 45.97
C ALA A 158 -15.11 -3.21 44.79
N ARG A 159 -16.12 -2.99 43.94
CA ARG A 159 -16.36 -3.81 42.74
C ARG A 159 -15.18 -3.76 41.76
N TYR A 160 -14.67 -2.57 41.46
CA TYR A 160 -13.46 -2.37 40.65
C TYR A 160 -12.23 -3.07 41.26
N MET A 161 -12.09 -3.01 42.60
CA MET A 161 -10.97 -3.62 43.32
C MET A 161 -10.97 -5.16 43.23
N LEU A 162 -12.11 -5.81 43.45
CA LEU A 162 -12.24 -7.27 43.31
C LEU A 162 -12.21 -7.72 41.84
N ALA A 163 -12.79 -6.95 40.91
CA ALA A 163 -12.67 -7.20 39.47
C ALA A 163 -11.20 -7.17 39.01
N PHE A 164 -10.39 -6.24 39.53
CA PHE A 164 -8.96 -6.15 39.26
C PHE A 164 -8.18 -7.35 39.81
N GLN A 165 -8.51 -7.84 41.02
CA GLN A 165 -7.93 -9.05 41.60
C GLN A 165 -8.25 -10.29 40.73
N ILE A 166 -9.54 -10.52 40.45
CA ILE A 166 -10.00 -11.63 39.59
C ILE A 166 -9.38 -11.57 38.18
N SER A 167 -9.14 -10.38 37.63
CA SER A 167 -8.48 -10.22 36.31
C SER A 167 -7.01 -10.68 36.26
N ARG A 168 -6.38 -10.87 37.43
CA ARG A 168 -4.99 -11.31 37.59
C ARG A 168 -4.86 -12.81 37.83
N GLU A 169 -5.94 -13.48 38.23
CA GLU A 169 -5.94 -14.91 38.55
C GLU A 169 -5.60 -15.80 37.35
N PRO A 170 -4.58 -16.68 37.42
CA PRO A 170 -4.13 -17.47 36.27
C PRO A 170 -5.23 -18.32 35.63
N ALA A 171 -6.07 -18.97 36.44
CA ALA A 171 -7.16 -19.83 35.94
C ALA A 171 -8.24 -19.03 35.19
N VAL A 172 -8.66 -17.88 35.75
CA VAL A 172 -9.64 -16.98 35.12
C VAL A 172 -9.07 -16.42 33.81
N ARG A 173 -7.80 -16.00 33.81
CA ARG A 173 -7.09 -15.54 32.60
C ARG A 173 -6.95 -16.64 31.55
N GLN A 174 -6.74 -17.89 31.95
CA GLN A 174 -6.65 -19.03 31.04
C GLN A 174 -8.01 -19.32 30.38
N MET A 175 -9.09 -19.41 31.15
CA MET A 175 -10.44 -19.63 30.60
C MET A 175 -10.88 -18.46 29.71
N ALA A 176 -10.66 -17.22 30.14
CA ALA A 176 -10.94 -16.03 29.34
C ALA A 176 -10.13 -16.02 28.04
N ARG A 177 -8.84 -16.37 28.07
CA ARG A 177 -8.03 -16.49 26.84
C ARG A 177 -8.60 -17.55 25.90
N MET A 178 -8.98 -18.72 26.39
CA MET A 178 -9.55 -19.78 25.54
C MET A 178 -10.85 -19.33 24.85
N ASN A 179 -11.82 -18.80 25.60
CA ASN A 179 -13.12 -18.37 25.04
C ASN A 179 -12.97 -17.12 24.13
N ILE A 180 -12.17 -16.12 24.54
CA ILE A 180 -11.96 -14.92 23.71
C ILE A 180 -11.17 -15.26 22.44
N SER A 181 -10.10 -16.06 22.51
CA SER A 181 -9.30 -16.38 21.31
C SER A 181 -10.05 -17.25 20.28
N SER A 182 -11.04 -18.05 20.68
CA SER A 182 -11.87 -18.82 19.74
C SER A 182 -12.98 -18.00 19.07
N HIS A 183 -13.41 -16.88 19.69
CA HIS A 183 -14.55 -16.08 19.22
C HIS A 183 -14.19 -14.64 18.84
N ALA A 184 -12.93 -14.21 19.01
CA ALA A 184 -12.49 -12.87 18.62
C ALA A 184 -12.59 -12.66 17.11
N ALA A 185 -13.13 -11.52 16.73
CA ALA A 185 -13.37 -11.12 15.36
C ALA A 185 -12.94 -9.66 15.12
N ILE A 186 -12.51 -9.35 13.91
CA ILE A 186 -11.97 -8.05 13.52
C ILE A 186 -12.90 -7.37 12.52
N ASP A 187 -13.24 -6.11 12.81
CA ASP A 187 -13.78 -5.17 11.82
C ASP A 187 -12.66 -4.26 11.31
N VAL A 188 -12.72 -3.91 10.02
CA VAL A 188 -11.84 -2.93 9.37
C VAL A 188 -12.70 -1.93 8.62
N LYS A 189 -12.42 -0.63 8.78
CA LYS A 189 -13.05 0.45 8.00
C LYS A 189 -12.00 1.45 7.53
N PRO A 190 -12.09 1.99 6.30
CA PRO A 190 -11.11 2.94 5.81
C PRO A 190 -11.36 4.34 6.42
N THR A 191 -10.30 5.14 6.54
CA THR A 191 -10.42 6.58 6.85
C THR A 191 -10.71 7.38 5.58
N LEU A 192 -11.01 8.67 5.70
CA LEU A 192 -11.10 9.58 4.54
C LEU A 192 -9.78 9.68 3.73
N LYS A 193 -8.64 9.29 4.33
CA LYS A 193 -7.36 9.13 3.61
C LYS A 193 -7.33 7.79 2.88
N GLY A 194 -7.72 6.69 3.55
CA GLY A 194 -7.80 5.36 2.94
C GLY A 194 -8.76 5.29 1.76
N MET A 195 -9.96 5.89 1.86
CA MET A 195 -10.97 5.94 0.79
C MET A 195 -10.49 6.64 -0.50
N ARG A 196 -9.36 7.35 -0.47
CA ARG A 196 -8.76 8.04 -1.62
C ARG A 196 -7.45 7.41 -2.12
N LEU A 197 -6.90 6.43 -1.39
CA LEU A 197 -5.61 5.79 -1.70
C LEU A 197 -5.70 4.26 -1.81
N ILE A 198 -6.80 3.65 -1.38
CA ILE A 198 -7.09 2.23 -1.53
C ILE A 198 -8.03 2.05 -2.74
N ASP A 199 -7.45 2.20 -3.92
CA ASP A 199 -8.08 1.91 -5.23
C ASP A 199 -8.04 0.39 -5.56
N GLU A 200 -8.53 -0.01 -6.75
CA GLU A 200 -8.53 -1.42 -7.19
C GLU A 200 -7.13 -2.07 -7.22
N SER A 201 -6.05 -1.30 -7.37
CA SER A 201 -4.68 -1.81 -7.42
C SER A 201 -4.05 -2.04 -6.03
N HIS A 202 -4.57 -1.37 -5.00
CA HIS A 202 -3.99 -1.40 -3.67
C HIS A 202 -4.24 -2.75 -2.96
N PRO A 203 -3.23 -3.45 -2.38
CA PRO A 203 -3.39 -4.79 -1.79
C PRO A 203 -4.48 -4.94 -0.72
N LEU A 204 -4.89 -3.84 -0.09
CA LEU A 204 -5.99 -3.82 0.89
C LEU A 204 -7.40 -3.65 0.30
N PHE A 205 -7.56 -3.41 -1.00
CA PHE A 205 -8.89 -3.30 -1.62
C PHE A 205 -9.83 -4.50 -1.33
N PRO A 206 -9.36 -5.77 -1.28
CA PRO A 206 -10.21 -6.93 -0.95
C PRO A 206 -10.68 -6.97 0.50
N VAL A 207 -10.04 -6.19 1.40
CA VAL A 207 -10.19 -6.23 2.87
C VAL A 207 -10.41 -4.84 3.51
N LYS A 208 -10.67 -3.80 2.70
CA LYS A 208 -10.82 -2.41 3.20
C LYS A 208 -12.06 -2.21 4.08
N PHE A 209 -13.11 -3.00 3.85
CA PHE A 209 -14.33 -3.06 4.67
C PHE A 209 -14.52 -4.50 5.15
N LEU A 210 -14.00 -4.85 6.33
CA LEU A 210 -14.26 -6.14 6.99
C LEU A 210 -15.25 -5.99 8.13
N LYS A 211 -16.08 -7.01 8.34
CA LYS A 211 -17.07 -7.10 9.41
C LYS A 211 -17.02 -8.47 10.06
N ALA A 212 -16.65 -8.51 11.33
CA ALA A 212 -16.55 -9.72 12.13
C ALA A 212 -15.73 -10.87 11.49
N LYS A 213 -14.62 -10.56 10.79
CA LYS A 213 -13.71 -11.60 10.27
C LYS A 213 -13.05 -12.34 11.43
N PRO A 214 -13.12 -13.68 11.53
CA PRO A 214 -12.50 -14.42 12.63
C PRO A 214 -10.98 -14.24 12.70
N VAL A 215 -10.45 -14.07 13.90
CA VAL A 215 -9.00 -14.01 14.17
C VAL A 215 -8.26 -15.26 13.68
N SER A 216 -8.91 -16.42 13.71
CA SER A 216 -8.36 -17.70 13.23
C SER A 216 -8.05 -17.72 11.73
N GLU A 217 -8.82 -17.00 10.90
CA GLU A 217 -8.60 -16.94 9.45
C GLU A 217 -7.50 -15.95 9.04
N LEU A 218 -7.17 -14.99 9.89
CA LEU A 218 -6.06 -14.04 9.70
C LEU A 218 -4.72 -14.58 10.23
N MET A 219 -4.72 -15.75 10.88
CA MET A 219 -3.55 -16.32 11.55
C MET A 219 -2.54 -16.88 10.54
N GLY A 220 -1.50 -16.09 10.24
CA GLY A 220 -0.53 -16.41 9.18
C GLY A 220 -0.94 -15.95 7.78
N ASP A 221 -1.97 -15.10 7.68
CA ASP A 221 -2.32 -14.38 6.45
C ASP A 221 -1.42 -13.13 6.30
N VAL A 222 -0.92 -12.88 5.09
CA VAL A 222 -0.14 -11.68 4.75
C VAL A 222 -1.03 -10.42 4.81
N ALA A 223 -2.34 -10.55 4.57
CA ALA A 223 -3.27 -9.43 4.63
C ALA A 223 -3.27 -8.70 5.99
N TYR A 224 -3.04 -9.40 7.10
CA TYR A 224 -2.96 -8.77 8.42
C TYR A 224 -1.71 -7.88 8.59
N LEU A 225 -0.59 -8.20 7.95
CA LEU A 225 0.60 -7.35 7.97
C LEU A 225 0.34 -6.03 7.23
N HIS A 226 -0.27 -6.10 6.03
CA HIS A 226 -0.69 -4.91 5.30
C HIS A 226 -1.74 -4.07 6.08
N LEU A 227 -2.69 -4.72 6.77
CA LEU A 227 -3.66 -4.03 7.64
C LEU A 227 -2.98 -3.34 8.82
N HIS A 228 -1.94 -3.95 9.40
CA HIS A 228 -1.14 -3.37 10.46
C HIS A 228 -0.37 -2.12 9.99
N ASP A 229 0.29 -2.18 8.84
CA ASP A 229 1.03 -1.05 8.28
C ASP A 229 0.10 0.11 7.90
N ALA A 230 -1.04 -0.20 7.26
CA ALA A 230 -2.08 0.77 6.93
C ALA A 230 -2.78 1.40 8.16
N LEU A 231 -2.77 0.71 9.30
CA LEU A 231 -3.21 1.25 10.59
C LEU A 231 -2.17 2.24 11.16
N GLN A 232 -0.87 1.98 11.00
CA GLN A 232 0.19 2.94 11.36
C GLN A 232 0.12 4.21 10.48
N ASP A 233 -0.12 4.04 9.17
CA ASP A 233 -0.28 5.13 8.20
C ASP A 233 -1.62 5.88 8.29
N GLY A 234 -2.55 5.43 9.14
CA GLY A 234 -3.88 6.03 9.30
C GLY A 234 -4.78 5.92 8.06
N LEU A 235 -4.54 4.92 7.20
CA LEU A 235 -5.41 4.59 6.06
C LEU A 235 -6.66 3.85 6.51
N VAL A 236 -6.55 2.98 7.52
CA VAL A 236 -7.65 2.19 8.07
C VAL A 236 -7.80 2.38 9.58
N THR A 237 -8.99 2.08 10.09
CA THR A 237 -9.27 1.83 11.50
C THR A 237 -9.65 0.36 11.67
N MET A 238 -9.12 -0.27 12.72
CA MET A 238 -9.35 -1.67 13.02
C MET A 238 -9.89 -1.81 14.45
N THR A 239 -10.98 -2.54 14.63
CA THR A 239 -11.59 -2.80 15.94
C THR A 239 -11.83 -4.29 16.11
N MET A 240 -11.20 -4.87 17.13
CA MET A 240 -11.39 -6.28 17.50
C MET A 240 -12.39 -6.40 18.65
N HIS A 241 -13.31 -7.34 18.55
CA HIS A 241 -14.38 -7.59 19.51
C HIS A 241 -14.76 -9.08 19.56
N VAL A 242 -15.60 -9.48 20.51
CA VAL A 242 -16.24 -10.80 20.50
C VAL A 242 -17.69 -10.62 20.02
N PRO A 243 -18.12 -11.23 18.90
CA PRO A 243 -19.50 -11.11 18.40
C PRO A 243 -20.50 -11.72 19.39
N LYS A 244 -21.63 -11.03 19.59
CA LYS A 244 -22.75 -11.56 20.38
C LYS A 244 -23.60 -12.49 19.52
N PHE A 245 -23.30 -13.78 19.54
CA PHE A 245 -24.10 -14.79 18.84
C PHE A 245 -25.43 -15.04 19.57
N GLU A 246 -26.52 -14.46 19.08
CA GLU A 246 -27.90 -14.59 19.65
C GLU A 246 -28.48 -16.03 19.69
N LYS A 247 -27.70 -17.04 19.28
CA LYS A 247 -28.10 -18.45 19.16
C LYS A 247 -27.21 -19.43 19.93
N CYS A 248 -26.24 -18.95 20.70
CA CYS A 248 -25.33 -19.80 21.47
C CYS A 248 -25.18 -19.25 22.89
N ASP A 249 -25.59 -20.02 23.90
CA ASP A 249 -25.54 -19.62 25.33
C ASP A 249 -24.11 -19.51 25.91
N LEU A 250 -23.08 -19.72 25.09
CA LEU A 250 -21.65 -19.74 25.43
C LEU A 250 -21.05 -18.34 25.63
N SER A 251 -21.69 -17.54 26.48
CA SER A 251 -21.16 -16.26 26.93
C SER A 251 -20.14 -16.48 28.05
N LEU A 252 -18.91 -15.99 27.88
CA LEU A 252 -17.88 -16.02 28.94
C LEU A 252 -18.35 -15.38 30.26
N LEU A 253 -19.23 -14.37 30.17
CA LEU A 253 -19.87 -13.78 31.36
C LEU A 253 -20.84 -14.77 32.03
N GLY A 254 -21.61 -15.53 31.26
CA GLY A 254 -22.48 -16.59 31.78
C GLY A 254 -21.69 -17.72 32.44
N ASP A 255 -20.63 -18.21 31.78
CA ASP A 255 -19.70 -19.20 32.32
C ASP A 255 -19.15 -18.76 33.69
N LEU A 256 -18.66 -17.52 33.79
CA LEU A 256 -18.09 -16.97 35.02
C LEU A 256 -19.14 -16.69 36.10
N VAL A 257 -20.33 -16.20 35.73
CA VAL A 257 -21.44 -15.93 36.67
C VAL A 257 -21.95 -17.24 37.29
N ALA A 258 -22.01 -18.34 36.53
CA ALA A 258 -22.39 -19.66 37.08
C ALA A 258 -21.48 -20.13 38.23
N PHE A 259 -20.20 -19.72 38.25
CA PHE A 259 -19.25 -20.02 39.32
C PHE A 259 -19.25 -19.02 40.50
N PHE A 260 -19.97 -17.89 40.40
CA PHE A 260 -20.05 -16.85 41.44
C PHE A 260 -21.49 -16.59 41.95
N GLN A 261 -22.54 -17.11 41.29
CA GLN A 261 -23.92 -16.90 41.73
C GLN A 261 -24.36 -17.88 42.83
N ARG A 262 -25.28 -17.42 43.69
CA ARG A 262 -25.97 -18.22 44.71
C ARG A 262 -27.44 -18.37 44.32
N ASP A 263 -27.95 -19.60 44.23
CA ASP A 263 -29.26 -19.92 43.67
C ASP A 263 -30.38 -19.88 44.74
N GLU A 264 -30.66 -18.70 45.31
CA GLU A 264 -31.68 -18.51 46.36
C GLU A 264 -32.66 -17.37 46.04
N PHE A 265 -33.94 -17.55 46.37
CA PHE A 265 -35.03 -16.62 46.10
C PHE A 265 -35.16 -15.45 47.11
N SER A 266 -34.06 -15.03 47.75
CA SER A 266 -34.03 -13.85 48.62
C SER A 266 -33.73 -12.58 47.82
N ASP A 267 -34.38 -11.46 48.14
CA ASP A 267 -34.12 -10.19 47.46
C ASP A 267 -32.67 -9.71 47.65
N TYR A 268 -32.11 -9.85 48.85
CA TYR A 268 -30.67 -9.59 49.09
C TYR A 268 -29.76 -10.45 48.21
N VAL A 269 -30.13 -11.71 47.93
CA VAL A 269 -29.34 -12.59 47.04
C VAL A 269 -29.41 -12.11 45.59
N LYS A 270 -30.56 -11.59 45.13
CA LYS A 270 -30.70 -10.98 43.80
C LYS A 270 -29.81 -9.75 43.67
N ASP A 271 -29.89 -8.82 44.62
CA ASP A 271 -29.11 -7.57 44.61
C ASP A 271 -27.59 -7.86 44.60
N TRP A 272 -27.14 -8.80 45.42
CA TRP A 272 -25.72 -9.21 45.43
C TRP A 272 -25.32 -10.01 44.17
N ASN A 273 -26.19 -10.86 43.60
CA ASN A 273 -25.92 -11.53 42.33
C ASN A 273 -25.86 -10.55 41.15
N GLU A 274 -26.64 -9.47 41.15
CA GLU A 274 -26.51 -8.37 40.18
C GLU A 274 -25.15 -7.70 40.31
N GLN A 275 -24.72 -7.32 41.52
CA GLN A 275 -23.39 -6.73 41.72
C GLN A 275 -22.23 -7.69 41.36
N ARG A 276 -22.36 -9.00 41.60
CA ARG A 276 -21.40 -10.02 41.14
C ARG A 276 -21.37 -10.14 39.62
N SER A 277 -22.52 -9.99 38.95
CA SER A 277 -22.61 -10.03 37.48
C SER A 277 -21.97 -8.78 36.85
N LEU A 278 -22.28 -7.59 37.37
CA LEU A 278 -21.64 -6.32 36.98
C LEU A 278 -20.13 -6.34 37.25
N LEU A 279 -19.70 -7.01 38.33
CA LEU A 279 -18.27 -7.17 38.67
C LEU A 279 -17.54 -7.98 37.61
N LEU A 280 -18.10 -9.13 37.21
CA LEU A 280 -17.51 -9.99 36.19
C LEU A 280 -17.53 -9.32 34.80
N GLU A 281 -18.59 -8.58 34.47
CA GLU A 281 -18.64 -7.76 33.25
C GLU A 281 -17.56 -6.66 33.25
N GLU A 282 -17.36 -5.99 34.38
CA GLU A 282 -16.32 -4.98 34.59
C GLU A 282 -14.91 -5.60 34.52
N ALA A 283 -14.72 -6.81 35.09
CA ALA A 283 -13.47 -7.58 35.01
C ALA A 283 -13.12 -7.99 33.57
N ILE A 284 -14.11 -8.47 32.81
CA ILE A 284 -13.96 -8.85 31.40
C ILE A 284 -13.57 -7.60 30.59
N LYS A 285 -14.40 -6.56 30.58
CA LYS A 285 -14.26 -5.43 29.66
C LYS A 285 -13.11 -4.47 29.96
N GLN A 286 -12.80 -4.23 31.24
CA GLN A 286 -11.76 -3.26 31.60
C GLN A 286 -10.35 -3.87 31.67
N PHE A 287 -10.22 -5.17 31.93
CA PHE A 287 -8.92 -5.80 32.21
C PHE A 287 -8.61 -7.01 31.31
N LEU A 288 -9.53 -7.96 31.16
CA LEU A 288 -9.25 -9.21 30.43
C LEU A 288 -9.26 -9.00 28.91
N GLU A 289 -10.34 -8.44 28.35
CA GLU A 289 -10.48 -8.16 26.92
C GLU A 289 -9.32 -7.32 26.36
N PRO A 290 -8.98 -6.12 26.91
CA PRO A 290 -7.88 -5.31 26.35
C PRO A 290 -6.51 -6.00 26.43
N CYS A 291 -6.29 -6.80 27.48
CA CYS A 291 -5.04 -7.54 27.65
C CYS A 291 -4.93 -8.71 26.66
N ILE A 292 -6.00 -9.48 26.47
CA ILE A 292 -6.03 -10.63 25.57
C ILE A 292 -6.07 -10.17 24.10
N PHE A 293 -6.77 -9.08 23.79
CA PHE A 293 -6.75 -8.49 22.45
C PHE A 293 -5.35 -7.99 22.06
N LYS A 294 -4.58 -7.41 22.99
CA LYS A 294 -3.17 -7.06 22.73
C LYS A 294 -2.30 -8.30 22.49
N GLU A 295 -2.47 -9.34 23.30
CA GLU A 295 -1.77 -10.63 23.13
C GLU A 295 -2.08 -11.29 21.76
N ILE A 296 -3.34 -11.20 21.31
CA ILE A 296 -3.79 -11.69 20.00
C ILE A 296 -3.19 -10.86 18.86
N GLN A 297 -3.17 -9.52 18.97
CA GLN A 297 -2.58 -8.65 17.96
C GLN A 297 -1.07 -8.89 17.77
N GLU A 298 -0.35 -9.13 18.87
CA GLU A 298 1.07 -9.47 18.86
C GLU A 298 1.33 -10.84 18.21
N LYS A 299 0.50 -11.84 18.51
CA LYS A 299 0.56 -13.17 17.89
C LYS A 299 0.21 -13.16 16.39
N LEU A 300 -0.83 -12.43 15.99
CA LEU A 300 -1.19 -12.25 14.59
C LEU A 300 -0.05 -11.59 13.80
N LEU A 301 0.54 -10.53 14.34
CA LEU A 301 1.63 -9.80 13.68
C LEU A 301 2.86 -10.70 13.49
N GLU A 302 3.19 -11.52 14.49
CA GLU A 302 4.30 -12.48 14.42
C GLU A 302 4.01 -13.61 13.42
N ALA A 303 2.81 -14.20 13.45
CA ALA A 303 2.41 -15.23 12.48
C ALA A 303 2.42 -14.72 11.03
N SER A 304 1.95 -13.49 10.78
CA SER A 304 1.97 -12.87 9.45
C SER A 304 3.40 -12.56 8.97
N ARG A 305 4.30 -12.13 9.87
CA ARG A 305 5.73 -11.98 9.54
C ARG A 305 6.38 -13.30 9.19
N GLN A 306 6.09 -14.36 9.95
CA GLN A 306 6.58 -15.71 9.65
C GLN A 306 6.05 -16.24 8.31
N ALA A 307 4.81 -15.93 7.95
CA ALA A 307 4.27 -16.23 6.63
C ALA A 307 5.01 -15.50 5.50
N VAL A 308 5.29 -14.19 5.63
CA VAL A 308 6.09 -13.44 4.64
C VAL A 308 7.52 -13.98 4.55
N MET A 309 8.20 -14.25 5.67
CA MET A 309 9.54 -14.87 5.67
C MET A 309 9.56 -16.22 4.95
N LYS A 310 8.53 -17.05 5.18
CA LYS A 310 8.37 -18.33 4.48
C LYS A 310 8.16 -18.16 2.98
N LEU A 311 7.40 -17.14 2.55
CA LEU A 311 7.24 -16.82 1.12
C LEU A 311 8.55 -16.32 0.49
N CYS A 312 9.33 -15.49 1.20
CA CYS A 312 10.66 -15.05 0.76
C CYS A 312 11.63 -16.24 0.60
N ALA A 313 11.72 -17.09 1.62
CA ALA A 313 12.50 -18.33 1.60
C ALA A 313 12.06 -19.24 0.44
N GLN A 314 10.75 -19.39 0.19
CA GLN A 314 10.22 -20.15 -0.94
C GLN A 314 10.55 -19.55 -2.32
N LYS A 315 10.67 -18.22 -2.47
CA LYS A 315 11.18 -17.61 -3.72
C LYS A 315 12.68 -17.90 -3.89
N LEU A 316 13.49 -17.76 -2.83
CA LEU A 316 14.92 -18.11 -2.86
C LEU A 316 15.11 -19.60 -3.22
N PHE A 317 14.45 -20.51 -2.50
CA PHE A 317 14.43 -21.95 -2.77
C PHE A 317 14.14 -22.27 -4.24
N LYS A 318 13.11 -21.64 -4.83
CA LYS A 318 12.77 -21.83 -6.25
C LYS A 318 13.85 -21.38 -7.23
N CYS A 319 14.75 -20.48 -6.82
CA CYS A 319 15.90 -20.06 -7.63
C CYS A 319 17.14 -20.95 -7.41
N ILE A 320 17.42 -21.40 -6.18
CA ILE A 320 18.61 -22.19 -5.85
C ILE A 320 18.41 -23.71 -5.97
N LYS A 321 17.16 -24.19 -6.13
CA LYS A 321 16.85 -25.61 -6.45
C LYS A 321 17.25 -26.04 -7.86
N VAL A 322 17.74 -25.13 -8.70
CA VAL A 322 18.05 -25.37 -10.11
C VAL A 322 19.53 -25.74 -10.28
N ALA A 323 19.77 -26.80 -11.05
CA ALA A 323 21.08 -27.37 -11.35
C ALA A 323 21.86 -26.51 -12.38
N PRO A 324 23.19 -26.73 -12.51
CA PRO A 324 24.00 -26.18 -13.59
C PRO A 324 23.41 -26.43 -14.98
N TYR A 325 23.54 -25.45 -15.89
CA TYR A 325 23.07 -25.65 -17.27
C TYR A 325 23.92 -26.66 -18.03
N VAL A 326 23.31 -27.78 -18.39
CA VAL A 326 23.88 -28.86 -19.20
C VAL A 326 23.27 -28.82 -20.61
N VAL A 327 24.13 -29.00 -21.62
CA VAL A 327 23.79 -28.98 -23.06
C VAL A 327 23.04 -30.25 -23.47
N ASP A 328 22.11 -30.16 -24.43
CA ASP A 328 21.15 -31.23 -24.76
C ASP A 328 21.77 -32.61 -25.09
N ASP A 329 22.95 -32.67 -25.72
CA ASP A 329 23.62 -33.95 -26.05
C ASP A 329 23.95 -34.81 -24.81
N GLN A 330 24.07 -34.20 -23.63
CA GLN A 330 24.26 -34.92 -22.36
C GLN A 330 22.93 -35.26 -21.66
N ARG A 331 21.82 -34.56 -21.96
CA ARG A 331 20.52 -34.74 -21.29
C ARG A 331 19.90 -36.12 -21.55
N TYR A 332 20.20 -36.73 -22.70
CA TYR A 332 19.75 -38.09 -23.06
C TYR A 332 20.76 -39.21 -22.72
N GLY A 333 21.93 -38.87 -22.17
CA GLY A 333 23.00 -39.84 -21.89
C GLY A 333 22.92 -40.55 -20.52
N GLY A 334 22.10 -40.06 -19.59
CA GLY A 334 22.17 -40.45 -18.17
C GLY A 334 20.84 -40.82 -17.50
N GLY A 335 19.84 -41.29 -18.25
CA GLY A 335 18.49 -41.53 -17.72
C GLY A 335 17.58 -42.38 -18.60
N ALA A 336 17.99 -43.62 -18.88
CA ALA A 336 17.21 -44.57 -19.69
C ALA A 336 16.96 -45.94 -19.01
N ASP A 337 17.26 -46.09 -17.71
CA ASP A 337 16.68 -47.15 -16.86
C ASP A 337 15.25 -46.72 -16.47
N GLY A 338 14.31 -46.83 -17.42
CA GLY A 338 12.88 -46.61 -17.23
C GLY A 338 12.10 -47.92 -17.35
N ASP A 339 11.01 -48.06 -16.58
CA ASP A 339 10.21 -49.29 -16.51
C ASP A 339 9.74 -49.83 -17.87
N GLU A 340 9.71 -51.17 -18.00
CA GLU A 340 9.15 -51.84 -19.18
C GLU A 340 7.62 -51.69 -19.26
N SER A 341 7.12 -50.58 -19.81
CA SER A 341 5.70 -50.42 -20.16
C SER A 341 5.45 -49.90 -21.59
N GLY A 342 6.05 -50.59 -22.56
CA GLY A 342 5.61 -50.77 -23.96
C GLY A 342 4.93 -49.63 -24.73
N ALA A 343 5.68 -48.96 -25.61
CA ALA A 343 5.19 -48.45 -26.90
C ALA A 343 6.31 -48.51 -27.96
N GLY A 344 6.05 -49.13 -29.12
CA GLY A 344 7.09 -49.45 -30.11
C GLY A 344 7.49 -48.28 -31.03
N GLY A 345 8.70 -47.73 -30.86
CA GLY A 345 9.31 -46.75 -31.77
C GLY A 345 10.63 -47.24 -32.35
N ARG A 346 10.74 -47.35 -33.70
CA ARG A 346 11.96 -47.81 -34.38
C ARG A 346 13.00 -46.69 -34.51
N HIS A 347 13.92 -46.58 -33.56
CA HIS A 347 15.13 -45.75 -33.74
C HIS A 347 16.24 -46.52 -34.45
N ARG A 348 16.96 -45.84 -35.35
CA ARG A 348 18.08 -46.41 -36.13
C ARG A 348 19.37 -46.32 -35.33
N HIS A 349 20.16 -47.40 -35.29
CA HIS A 349 21.58 -47.29 -35.00
C HIS A 349 22.30 -46.45 -36.09
N GLY A 350 23.22 -45.59 -35.68
CA GLY A 350 24.13 -44.90 -36.60
C GLY A 350 24.68 -43.60 -36.03
N GLY A 351 25.89 -43.64 -35.44
CA GLY A 351 26.55 -42.45 -34.91
C GLY A 351 27.53 -42.72 -33.77
N ARG A 352 28.71 -43.30 -34.07
CA ARG A 352 29.87 -43.15 -33.18
C ARG A 352 30.44 -41.75 -33.41
N HIS A 353 30.09 -40.78 -32.56
CA HIS A 353 30.99 -39.64 -32.39
C HIS A 353 32.21 -40.12 -31.60
N GLN A 354 33.40 -39.77 -32.09
CA GLN A 354 34.62 -39.85 -31.29
C GLN A 354 34.62 -38.66 -30.31
N PRO A 355 35.03 -38.82 -29.04
CA PRO A 355 35.27 -37.68 -28.17
C PRO A 355 36.48 -36.89 -28.68
N ASP A 356 36.33 -35.57 -28.82
CA ASP A 356 37.38 -34.70 -29.35
C ASP A 356 38.50 -34.44 -28.31
N GLY A 357 39.51 -35.32 -28.34
CA GLY A 357 40.93 -34.93 -28.29
C GLY A 357 41.52 -34.26 -27.04
N ASN A 358 40.73 -33.99 -26.00
CA ASN A 358 41.21 -33.33 -24.77
C ASN A 358 40.48 -33.90 -23.54
N GLU A 359 40.95 -35.04 -23.04
CA GLU A 359 40.37 -35.78 -21.92
C GLU A 359 40.60 -35.05 -20.59
N ASP A 360 39.65 -34.19 -20.23
CA ASP A 360 39.62 -33.44 -18.97
C ASP A 360 39.08 -34.34 -17.85
N HIS A 361 39.97 -35.05 -17.14
CA HIS A 361 39.67 -36.23 -16.30
C HIS A 361 38.78 -36.01 -15.04
N SER A 362 38.10 -34.88 -14.88
CA SER A 362 37.26 -34.56 -13.70
C SER A 362 36.08 -35.53 -13.54
N ILE A 363 35.76 -35.90 -12.28
CA ILE A 363 34.64 -36.82 -11.97
C ILE A 363 33.27 -36.22 -12.31
N TRP A 364 33.12 -34.89 -12.28
CA TRP A 364 31.83 -34.22 -12.43
C TRP A 364 31.72 -33.46 -13.76
N PRO A 365 30.54 -33.41 -14.41
CA PRO A 365 30.36 -32.69 -15.66
C PRO A 365 30.58 -31.19 -15.46
N LYS A 366 31.51 -30.61 -16.22
CA LYS A 366 31.77 -29.17 -16.17
C LYS A 366 30.60 -28.37 -16.75
N PRO A 367 30.24 -27.20 -16.18
CA PRO A 367 29.20 -26.32 -16.73
C PRO A 367 29.47 -25.89 -18.18
N ALA A 368 28.40 -25.54 -18.91
CA ALA A 368 28.52 -25.02 -20.26
C ALA A 368 29.35 -23.72 -20.33
N ARG A 369 30.11 -23.52 -21.42
CA ARG A 369 30.73 -22.23 -21.76
C ARG A 369 29.64 -21.25 -22.20
N VAL A 370 29.36 -20.23 -21.39
CA VAL A 370 28.24 -19.30 -21.60
C VAL A 370 28.70 -17.99 -22.24
N LEU A 371 27.99 -17.55 -23.28
CA LEU A 371 28.01 -16.16 -23.76
C LEU A 371 26.83 -15.40 -23.13
N ALA A 372 27.11 -14.47 -22.24
CA ALA A 372 26.07 -13.68 -21.56
C ALA A 372 25.95 -12.27 -22.13
N LEU A 373 24.72 -11.78 -22.28
CA LEU A 373 24.41 -10.43 -22.75
C LEU A 373 23.48 -9.69 -21.77
N ALA A 374 23.87 -8.47 -21.39
CA ALA A 374 23.03 -7.55 -20.60
C ALA A 374 22.65 -6.31 -21.42
N THR A 375 21.42 -5.82 -21.24
CA THR A 375 20.84 -4.67 -21.93
C THR A 375 20.55 -3.52 -20.97
N ASP A 376 21.04 -2.32 -21.27
CA ASP A 376 20.68 -1.09 -20.56
C ASP A 376 19.27 -0.62 -20.95
N ASP A 377 18.44 -0.26 -19.96
CA ASP A 377 17.06 0.23 -20.18
C ASP A 377 16.98 1.71 -20.59
N LYS A 378 18.11 2.45 -20.57
CA LYS A 378 18.20 3.84 -21.06
C LYS A 378 17.67 4.00 -22.49
N ASP A 379 17.35 5.26 -22.83
CA ASP A 379 16.77 5.65 -24.10
C ASP A 379 17.44 5.04 -25.34
N ILE A 380 16.64 4.92 -26.42
CA ILE A 380 17.00 4.21 -27.67
C ILE A 380 18.35 4.66 -28.28
N PHE A 381 18.77 5.90 -27.99
CA PHE A 381 20.01 6.51 -28.51
C PHE A 381 21.24 6.34 -27.60
N GLU A 382 21.06 5.99 -26.33
CA GLU A 382 22.15 5.83 -25.34
C GLU A 382 22.35 4.39 -24.87
N SER A 383 21.37 3.51 -25.14
CA SER A 383 21.37 2.12 -24.73
C SER A 383 22.58 1.34 -25.21
N MET A 384 23.27 0.73 -24.26
CA MET A 384 24.44 -0.11 -24.48
C MET A 384 24.07 -1.58 -24.28
N ILE A 385 24.75 -2.48 -25.01
CA ILE A 385 24.78 -3.92 -24.69
C ILE A 385 26.21 -4.31 -24.35
N ALA A 386 26.38 -5.02 -23.24
CA ALA A 386 27.62 -5.70 -22.89
C ALA A 386 27.43 -7.19 -23.14
N ALA A 387 28.37 -7.80 -23.88
CA ALA A 387 28.46 -9.23 -24.12
C ALA A 387 29.76 -9.76 -23.49
N VAL A 388 29.70 -10.90 -22.80
CA VAL A 388 30.86 -11.52 -22.15
C VAL A 388 30.88 -13.02 -22.41
N GLN A 389 32.05 -13.56 -22.76
CA GLN A 389 32.29 -14.99 -22.81
C GLN A 389 32.85 -15.44 -21.45
N LEU A 390 32.18 -16.40 -20.84
CA LEU A 390 32.70 -17.20 -19.74
C LEU A 390 33.25 -18.54 -20.25
N ASP A 391 34.28 -19.05 -19.61
CA ASP A 391 34.69 -20.46 -19.72
C ASP A 391 33.72 -21.37 -18.94
N ALA A 392 34.03 -22.66 -18.85
CA ALA A 392 33.23 -23.62 -18.08
C ALA A 392 33.31 -23.41 -16.57
N ASP A 393 34.30 -22.65 -16.09
CA ASP A 393 34.56 -22.46 -14.66
C ASP A 393 34.05 -21.13 -14.11
N GLY A 394 33.56 -20.25 -14.99
CA GLY A 394 32.91 -18.98 -14.64
C GLY A 394 33.83 -17.78 -14.69
N GLU A 395 35.02 -17.90 -15.27
CA GLU A 395 35.96 -16.78 -15.44
C GLU A 395 35.81 -16.11 -16.81
N VAL A 396 36.18 -14.83 -16.86
CA VAL A 396 35.99 -13.97 -18.05
C VAL A 396 37.10 -14.21 -19.05
N VAL A 397 36.75 -14.86 -20.17
CA VAL A 397 37.68 -15.13 -21.28
C VAL A 397 37.83 -13.88 -22.17
N ASP A 398 36.71 -13.22 -22.47
CA ASP A 398 36.62 -12.20 -23.52
C ASP A 398 35.34 -11.37 -23.36
N PHE A 399 35.33 -10.10 -23.78
CA PHE A 399 34.12 -9.25 -23.69
C PHE A 399 34.04 -8.21 -24.82
N LEU A 400 32.82 -7.79 -25.15
CA LEU A 400 32.50 -6.87 -26.23
C LEU A 400 31.38 -5.91 -25.83
N ASN A 401 31.51 -4.65 -26.24
CA ASN A 401 30.56 -3.59 -25.98
C ASN A 401 29.92 -3.12 -27.30
N LEU A 402 28.59 -3.06 -27.34
CA LEU A 402 27.78 -2.86 -28.55
C LEU A 402 26.75 -1.73 -28.36
N PRO A 403 27.07 -0.47 -28.69
CA PRO A 403 26.15 0.66 -28.54
C PRO A 403 25.06 0.74 -29.64
N CYS A 404 25.33 0.27 -30.86
CA CYS A 404 24.47 0.56 -32.02
C CYS A 404 23.58 -0.61 -32.46
N ILE A 405 23.82 -1.84 -31.96
CA ILE A 405 23.18 -3.07 -32.48
C ILE A 405 21.63 -3.05 -32.46
N LEU A 406 20.99 -2.48 -31.43
CA LEU A 406 19.53 -2.37 -31.30
C LEU A 406 18.91 -1.10 -31.93
N HIS A 407 19.68 -0.24 -32.59
CA HIS A 407 19.13 0.99 -33.19
C HIS A 407 18.12 0.67 -34.33
N ASN A 408 17.00 1.40 -34.36
CA ASN A 408 15.91 1.17 -35.30
C ASN A 408 16.34 1.51 -36.75
N PRO A 409 16.35 0.55 -37.70
CA PRO A 409 16.82 0.76 -39.08
C PRO A 409 15.94 1.70 -39.93
N ARG A 410 14.81 2.21 -39.39
CA ARG A 410 13.95 3.20 -40.05
C ARG A 410 14.33 4.66 -39.77
N LEU A 411 15.28 4.91 -38.86
CA LEU A 411 15.83 6.25 -38.63
C LEU A 411 16.76 6.63 -39.79
N GLN A 412 16.44 7.71 -40.50
CA GLN A 412 17.10 8.13 -41.75
C GLN A 412 18.48 8.80 -41.53
N ARG A 413 19.37 8.18 -40.77
CA ARG A 413 20.78 8.59 -40.58
C ARG A 413 21.71 7.45 -40.97
N ASP A 414 22.35 7.57 -42.14
CA ASP A 414 23.22 6.53 -42.69
C ASP A 414 24.39 6.16 -41.77
N ASP A 415 24.89 7.10 -40.96
CA ASP A 415 26.03 6.85 -40.08
C ASP A 415 25.67 5.91 -38.94
N LEU A 416 24.47 6.03 -38.35
CA LEU A 416 23.96 5.08 -37.35
C LEU A 416 23.70 3.70 -37.97
N LYS A 417 23.27 3.65 -39.23
CA LYS A 417 23.09 2.41 -39.98
C LYS A 417 24.42 1.68 -40.19
N LYS A 418 25.48 2.39 -40.60
CA LYS A 418 26.85 1.85 -40.71
C LYS A 418 27.37 1.37 -39.36
N SER A 419 27.24 2.17 -38.29
CA SER A 419 27.71 1.80 -36.96
C SER A 419 27.00 0.55 -36.42
N ARG A 420 25.69 0.39 -36.69
CA ARG A 420 24.94 -0.83 -36.37
C ARG A 420 25.45 -2.04 -37.16
N GLU A 421 25.78 -1.88 -38.44
CA GLU A 421 26.33 -2.94 -39.29
C GLU A 421 27.73 -3.37 -38.83
N GLU A 422 28.60 -2.42 -38.45
CA GLU A 422 29.88 -2.70 -37.80
C GLU A 422 29.71 -3.49 -36.49
N ASP A 423 28.77 -3.10 -35.62
CA ASP A 423 28.51 -3.79 -34.36
C ASP A 423 28.02 -5.23 -34.56
N VAL A 424 27.14 -5.46 -35.55
CA VAL A 424 26.77 -6.83 -35.96
C VAL A 424 28.00 -7.61 -36.45
N GLN A 425 28.84 -7.04 -37.32
CA GLN A 425 30.06 -7.69 -37.80
C GLN A 425 31.12 -7.91 -36.69
N ARG A 426 31.13 -7.11 -35.63
CA ARG A 426 31.96 -7.33 -34.43
C ARG A 426 31.41 -8.52 -33.62
N PHE A 427 30.10 -8.55 -33.37
CA PHE A 427 29.44 -9.65 -32.65
C PHE A 427 29.55 -11.00 -33.40
N THR A 428 29.29 -11.04 -34.71
CA THR A 428 29.42 -12.25 -35.55
C THR A 428 30.87 -12.79 -35.58
N ARG A 429 31.89 -11.94 -35.39
CA ARG A 429 33.28 -12.39 -35.22
C ARG A 429 33.58 -12.87 -33.80
N PHE A 430 32.97 -12.27 -32.78
CA PHE A 430 33.10 -12.66 -31.38
C PHE A 430 32.53 -14.06 -31.13
N VAL A 431 31.27 -14.30 -31.53
CA VAL A 431 30.59 -15.60 -31.40
C VAL A 431 31.39 -16.71 -32.12
N ALA A 432 31.84 -16.44 -33.35
CA ALA A 432 32.61 -17.40 -34.15
C ALA A 432 34.08 -17.56 -33.74
N ARG A 433 34.61 -16.77 -32.79
CA ARG A 433 35.91 -16.99 -32.16
C ARG A 433 35.79 -17.85 -30.90
N ASN A 434 34.73 -17.62 -30.13
CA ASN A 434 34.65 -18.08 -28.74
C ASN A 434 33.86 -19.39 -28.59
N HIS A 435 33.11 -19.81 -29.61
CA HIS A 435 32.34 -21.06 -29.65
C HIS A 435 31.56 -21.36 -28.34
N PRO A 436 30.63 -20.47 -27.93
CA PRO A 436 29.78 -20.70 -26.77
C PRO A 436 28.90 -21.93 -26.97
N GLN A 437 28.57 -22.61 -25.88
CA GLN A 437 27.64 -23.75 -25.86
C GLN A 437 26.21 -23.31 -25.50
N ALA A 438 26.08 -22.23 -24.72
CA ALA A 438 24.82 -21.58 -24.42
C ALA A 438 24.98 -20.05 -24.50
N ILE A 439 23.91 -19.36 -24.85
CA ILE A 439 23.82 -17.90 -24.83
C ILE A 439 22.72 -17.51 -23.84
N VAL A 440 23.01 -16.62 -22.91
CA VAL A 440 22.01 -16.06 -21.98
C VAL A 440 21.80 -14.57 -22.24
N ILE A 441 20.54 -14.15 -22.33
CA ILE A 441 20.17 -12.75 -22.53
C ILE A 441 19.33 -12.29 -21.33
N GLY A 442 19.79 -11.22 -20.68
CA GLY A 442 19.07 -10.56 -19.60
C GLY A 442 17.72 -10.02 -20.07
N CYS A 443 16.66 -10.34 -19.34
CA CYS A 443 15.28 -9.99 -19.68
C CYS A 443 14.66 -9.11 -18.57
N ASN A 444 14.60 -7.81 -18.87
CA ASN A 444 13.98 -6.72 -18.11
C ASN A 444 12.99 -5.92 -18.96
N SER A 445 13.16 -5.90 -20.28
CA SER A 445 12.30 -5.13 -21.19
C SER A 445 12.09 -5.82 -22.53
N ARG A 446 11.08 -5.40 -23.28
CA ARG A 446 10.78 -5.88 -24.65
C ARG A 446 12.00 -5.83 -25.60
N ARG A 447 13.02 -5.02 -25.27
CA ARG A 447 14.29 -4.90 -26.00
C ARG A 447 15.09 -6.21 -26.01
N ALA A 448 15.08 -6.95 -24.90
CA ALA A 448 15.73 -8.25 -24.78
C ALA A 448 15.15 -9.27 -25.78
N LEU A 449 13.84 -9.19 -26.09
CA LEU A 449 13.18 -10.04 -27.09
C LEU A 449 13.66 -9.70 -28.50
N THR A 450 13.79 -8.41 -28.82
CA THR A 450 14.36 -7.95 -30.11
C THR A 450 15.83 -8.33 -30.24
N LEU A 451 16.59 -8.36 -29.13
CA LEU A 451 17.97 -8.84 -29.12
C LEU A 451 18.02 -10.35 -29.35
N ARG A 452 17.21 -11.15 -28.63
CA ARG A 452 17.08 -12.60 -28.83
C ARG A 452 16.78 -12.94 -30.28
N ASP A 453 15.77 -12.30 -30.89
CA ASP A 453 15.36 -12.60 -32.26
C ASP A 453 16.47 -12.27 -33.28
N MET A 454 17.28 -11.24 -33.00
CA MET A 454 18.45 -10.89 -33.82
C MET A 454 19.63 -11.86 -33.62
N VAL A 455 19.94 -12.21 -32.37
CA VAL A 455 21.02 -13.18 -32.05
C VAL A 455 20.66 -14.56 -32.58
N GLN A 456 19.39 -14.98 -32.52
CA GLN A 456 18.92 -16.23 -33.10
C GLN A 456 19.18 -16.31 -34.61
N GLY A 457 18.84 -15.25 -35.37
CA GLY A 457 19.15 -15.17 -36.79
C GLY A 457 20.66 -15.28 -37.06
N LEU A 458 21.48 -14.51 -36.32
CA LEU A 458 22.95 -14.53 -36.48
C LEU A 458 23.59 -15.87 -36.08
N VAL A 459 23.02 -16.59 -35.11
CA VAL A 459 23.44 -17.95 -34.72
C VAL A 459 23.04 -18.97 -35.79
N ASP A 460 21.84 -18.85 -36.35
CA ASP A 460 21.34 -19.74 -37.40
C ASP A 460 22.14 -19.55 -38.70
N ASP A 461 22.46 -18.31 -39.07
CA ASP A 461 23.37 -17.96 -40.17
C ASP A 461 24.77 -18.57 -39.92
N LEU A 462 25.36 -18.37 -38.74
CA LEU A 462 26.68 -18.91 -38.38
C LEU A 462 26.73 -20.44 -38.34
N THR A 463 25.61 -21.08 -38.01
CA THR A 463 25.49 -22.54 -38.01
C THR A 463 25.36 -23.07 -39.44
N ALA A 464 24.60 -22.39 -40.31
CA ALA A 464 24.51 -22.71 -41.73
C ALA A 464 25.87 -22.54 -42.46
N ASP A 465 26.63 -21.49 -42.11
CA ASP A 465 28.02 -21.26 -42.53
C ASP A 465 29.01 -22.33 -42.02
N SER A 466 28.58 -23.27 -41.15
CA SER A 466 29.44 -24.24 -40.46
C SER A 466 30.59 -23.61 -39.64
N ARG A 467 30.37 -22.39 -39.14
CA ARG A 467 31.34 -21.62 -38.33
C ARG A 467 31.18 -21.83 -36.82
N LEU A 468 30.18 -22.62 -36.42
CA LEU A 468 29.99 -23.13 -35.07
C LEU A 468 29.88 -24.66 -35.13
N PRO A 469 30.48 -25.41 -34.19
CA PRO A 469 30.46 -26.89 -34.21
C PRO A 469 29.07 -27.45 -33.86
N SER A 470 28.29 -26.70 -33.08
CA SER A 470 26.92 -26.99 -32.70
C SER A 470 26.14 -25.67 -32.57
N ARG A 471 24.81 -25.73 -32.65
CA ARG A 471 23.93 -24.57 -32.46
C ARG A 471 23.77 -24.31 -30.96
N PRO A 472 24.28 -23.20 -30.39
CA PRO A 472 24.07 -22.90 -28.98
C PRO A 472 22.60 -22.53 -28.71
N ASN A 473 22.08 -22.99 -27.58
CA ASN A 473 20.75 -22.58 -27.11
C ASN A 473 20.77 -21.12 -26.65
N ILE A 474 19.65 -20.40 -26.83
CA ILE A 474 19.51 -18.99 -26.46
C ILE A 474 18.42 -18.86 -25.38
N GLU A 475 18.85 -18.70 -24.14
CA GLU A 475 18.00 -18.62 -22.96
C GLU A 475 17.73 -17.15 -22.58
N LEU A 476 16.49 -16.85 -22.18
CA LEU A 476 16.15 -15.59 -21.51
C LEU A 476 16.27 -15.78 -20.00
N MET A 477 16.87 -14.83 -19.29
CA MET A 477 17.06 -14.90 -17.85
C MET A 477 16.70 -13.58 -17.15
N ASP A 478 16.10 -13.68 -15.98
CA ASP A 478 15.76 -12.56 -15.11
C ASP A 478 17.02 -11.74 -14.69
N MET A 479 16.91 -10.41 -14.74
CA MET A 479 17.98 -9.46 -14.44
C MET A 479 18.11 -9.09 -12.95
N GLU A 480 17.13 -9.41 -12.09
CA GLU A 480 17.04 -8.91 -10.70
C GLU A 480 18.33 -9.16 -9.89
N LEU A 481 18.83 -10.40 -9.87
CA LEU A 481 20.10 -10.76 -9.21
C LEU A 481 21.29 -9.96 -9.76
N ALA A 482 21.41 -9.88 -11.09
CA ALA A 482 22.56 -9.30 -11.78
C ALA A 482 22.67 -7.79 -11.54
N VAL A 483 21.54 -7.08 -11.49
CA VAL A 483 21.48 -5.64 -11.18
C VAL A 483 21.99 -5.38 -9.77
N VAL A 484 21.54 -6.15 -8.78
CA VAL A 484 22.01 -6.03 -7.38
C VAL A 484 23.50 -6.40 -7.28
N TYR A 485 23.92 -7.54 -7.83
CA TYR A 485 25.33 -7.95 -7.84
C TYR A 485 26.24 -6.87 -8.43
N SER A 486 25.85 -6.22 -9.54
CA SER A 486 26.67 -5.19 -10.18
C SER A 486 26.99 -3.96 -9.32
N GLN A 487 26.27 -3.77 -8.21
CA GLN A 487 26.43 -2.68 -7.24
C GLN A 487 27.05 -3.16 -5.91
N SER A 488 27.14 -4.47 -5.68
CA SER A 488 27.65 -5.09 -4.44
C SER A 488 29.13 -4.81 -4.17
N GLU A 489 29.55 -4.96 -2.90
CA GLU A 489 30.97 -4.99 -2.56
C GLU A 489 31.64 -6.24 -3.14
N ALA A 490 30.98 -7.40 -3.16
CA ALA A 490 31.51 -8.64 -3.74
C ALA A 490 31.95 -8.47 -5.22
N ALA A 491 31.11 -7.85 -6.05
CA ALA A 491 31.44 -7.56 -7.45
C ALA A 491 32.47 -6.43 -7.62
N THR A 492 32.86 -5.74 -6.54
CA THR A 492 33.86 -4.67 -6.52
C THR A 492 35.20 -5.15 -5.96
N ALA A 493 35.17 -6.15 -5.07
CA ALA A 493 36.35 -6.86 -4.56
C ALA A 493 36.85 -7.96 -5.50
N THR A 494 35.98 -8.62 -6.27
CA THR A 494 36.34 -9.77 -7.13
C THR A 494 36.62 -9.42 -8.60
N LEU A 495 36.02 -8.36 -9.14
CA LEU A 495 36.12 -7.99 -10.56
C LEU A 495 36.91 -6.68 -10.75
N PRO A 496 37.64 -6.51 -11.88
CA PRO A 496 38.36 -5.28 -12.20
C PRO A 496 37.50 -4.02 -12.10
N SER A 497 38.02 -2.97 -11.48
CA SER A 497 37.36 -1.66 -11.35
C SER A 497 37.12 -0.93 -12.68
N THR A 498 37.74 -1.41 -13.77
CA THR A 498 37.49 -0.95 -15.14
C THR A 498 36.23 -1.54 -15.78
N TYR A 499 35.62 -2.57 -15.18
CA TYR A 499 34.40 -3.19 -15.71
C TYR A 499 33.17 -2.34 -15.36
N SER A 500 32.40 -1.97 -16.40
CA SER A 500 31.15 -1.23 -16.23
C SER A 500 30.10 -2.07 -15.48
N ALA A 501 29.13 -1.40 -14.84
CA ALA A 501 28.03 -2.09 -14.16
C ALA A 501 27.28 -3.05 -15.11
N LEU A 502 27.07 -2.67 -16.37
CA LEU A 502 26.44 -3.52 -17.39
C LEU A 502 27.28 -4.77 -17.72
N LEU A 503 28.61 -4.66 -17.75
CA LEU A 503 29.49 -5.83 -17.91
C LEU A 503 29.45 -6.74 -16.67
N LYS A 504 29.41 -6.17 -15.45
CA LYS A 504 29.19 -6.94 -14.22
C LYS A 504 27.84 -7.66 -14.21
N GLN A 505 26.79 -7.04 -14.75
CA GLN A 505 25.47 -7.69 -14.95
C GLN A 505 25.56 -8.87 -15.91
N ALA A 506 26.24 -8.71 -17.05
CA ALA A 506 26.44 -9.79 -18.01
C ALA A 506 27.21 -10.97 -17.39
N ILE A 507 28.28 -10.70 -16.63
CA ILE A 507 29.04 -11.75 -15.90
C ILE A 507 28.13 -12.51 -14.93
N SER A 508 27.30 -11.81 -14.16
CA SER A 508 26.38 -12.40 -13.20
C SER A 508 25.30 -13.26 -13.87
N LEU A 509 24.73 -12.83 -15.01
CA LEU A 509 23.80 -13.65 -15.80
C LEU A 509 24.44 -14.95 -16.30
N GLY A 510 25.70 -14.89 -16.75
CA GLY A 510 26.45 -16.08 -17.17
C GLY A 510 26.67 -17.06 -16.02
N ARG A 511 27.17 -16.56 -14.88
CA ARG A 511 27.40 -17.37 -13.68
C ARG A 511 26.10 -17.93 -13.09
N ARG A 512 25.00 -17.17 -13.11
CA ARG A 512 23.65 -17.64 -12.71
C ARG A 512 23.15 -18.79 -13.58
N LEU A 513 23.54 -18.87 -14.86
CA LEU A 513 23.22 -20.03 -15.71
C LEU A 513 24.14 -21.23 -15.40
N GLN A 514 25.38 -21.00 -14.97
CA GLN A 514 26.37 -22.03 -14.66
C GLN A 514 26.18 -22.67 -13.29
N ASP A 515 25.94 -21.89 -12.23
CA ASP A 515 25.37 -22.39 -10.98
C ASP A 515 24.58 -21.27 -10.26
N PRO A 516 23.23 -21.34 -10.23
CA PRO A 516 22.40 -20.39 -9.51
C PRO A 516 22.75 -20.27 -8.02
N LEU A 517 23.09 -21.38 -7.35
CA LEU A 517 23.37 -21.41 -5.92
C LEU A 517 24.67 -20.64 -5.60
N ALA A 518 25.71 -20.80 -6.43
CA ALA A 518 26.97 -20.09 -6.27
C ALA A 518 26.81 -18.57 -6.47
N GLU A 519 26.07 -18.15 -7.50
CA GLU A 519 25.87 -16.73 -7.80
C GLU A 519 24.93 -16.04 -6.79
N PHE A 520 23.85 -16.69 -6.33
CA PHE A 520 23.01 -16.14 -5.25
C PHE A 520 23.79 -16.02 -3.92
N ALA A 521 24.76 -16.89 -3.66
CA ALA A 521 25.64 -16.81 -2.49
C ALA A 521 26.64 -15.62 -2.55
N GLN A 522 26.86 -15.00 -3.71
CA GLN A 522 27.67 -13.78 -3.83
C GLN A 522 27.00 -12.54 -3.24
N LEU A 523 25.69 -12.56 -2.95
CA LEU A 523 24.98 -11.45 -2.28
C LEU A 523 24.92 -11.58 -0.74
N PHE A 524 25.50 -12.63 -0.16
CA PHE A 524 25.42 -12.90 1.28
C PHE A 524 26.80 -12.68 1.93
N ASN A 525 27.13 -11.42 2.23
CA ASN A 525 28.47 -10.98 2.67
C ASN A 525 28.40 -10.23 4.00
N PRO A 526 28.41 -10.89 5.18
CA PRO A 526 28.34 -10.18 6.46
C PRO A 526 29.50 -9.16 6.61
N PRO A 527 29.24 -7.87 6.90
CA PRO A 527 28.02 -7.31 7.50
C PRO A 527 26.89 -6.91 6.53
N ASP A 528 27.16 -6.85 5.23
CA ASP A 528 26.28 -6.28 4.22
C ASP A 528 25.12 -7.20 3.83
N THR A 529 23.96 -6.58 3.65
CA THR A 529 22.69 -7.28 3.37
C THR A 529 22.27 -7.11 1.90
N ASP A 530 23.22 -7.19 0.96
CA ASP A 530 22.97 -7.00 -0.48
C ASP A 530 21.82 -7.88 -1.00
N ILE A 531 21.71 -9.10 -0.47
CA ILE A 531 20.61 -10.03 -0.80
C ILE A 531 19.20 -9.50 -0.48
N LEU A 532 19.05 -8.53 0.45
CA LEU A 532 17.76 -7.88 0.71
C LEU A 532 17.40 -6.83 -0.37
N GLY A 533 18.34 -6.45 -1.24
CA GLY A 533 18.09 -5.64 -2.43
C GLY A 533 17.31 -6.40 -3.52
N VAL A 534 17.31 -7.74 -3.49
CA VAL A 534 16.42 -8.58 -4.30
C VAL A 534 15.02 -8.53 -3.69
N ARG A 535 13.97 -8.38 -4.52
CA ARG A 535 12.58 -8.29 -4.05
C ARG A 535 11.98 -9.67 -3.89
N TRP A 536 12.26 -10.30 -2.76
CA TRP A 536 11.70 -11.60 -2.37
C TRP A 536 10.19 -11.56 -2.22
N ASN A 537 9.64 -10.49 -1.63
CA ASN A 537 8.19 -10.29 -1.48
C ASN A 537 7.83 -8.79 -1.40
N PRO A 538 6.67 -8.33 -1.92
CA PRO A 538 6.21 -6.94 -1.77
C PRO A 538 6.15 -6.43 -0.33
N ALA A 539 5.90 -7.30 0.66
CA ALA A 539 5.80 -6.98 2.09
C ALA A 539 7.11 -7.18 2.89
N GLN A 540 8.25 -7.46 2.25
CA GLN A 540 9.47 -7.86 2.95
C GLN A 540 10.03 -6.80 3.92
N ASP A 541 9.79 -5.51 3.65
CA ASP A 541 10.33 -4.41 4.46
C ASP A 541 9.58 -4.23 5.80
N SER A 542 8.37 -4.80 5.92
CA SER A 542 7.56 -4.82 7.14
C SER A 542 7.96 -5.94 8.13
N VAL A 543 8.98 -6.72 7.76
CA VAL A 543 9.56 -7.83 8.53
C VAL A 543 10.90 -7.42 9.14
N PRO A 544 11.23 -7.82 10.39
CA PRO A 544 12.56 -7.57 10.97
C PRO A 544 13.68 -8.20 10.12
N GLN A 545 14.64 -7.37 9.68
CA GLN A 545 15.71 -7.77 8.75
C GLN A 545 16.54 -8.95 9.26
N GLU A 546 16.86 -9.01 10.56
CA GLU A 546 17.61 -10.12 11.16
C GLU A 546 16.89 -11.46 11.01
N MET A 547 15.57 -11.49 11.21
CA MET A 547 14.76 -12.69 11.08
C MET A 547 14.64 -13.13 9.62
N LEU A 548 14.47 -12.19 8.70
CA LEU A 548 14.43 -12.46 7.26
C LEU A 548 15.78 -12.98 6.75
N MET A 549 16.89 -12.35 7.15
CA MET A 549 18.25 -12.84 6.82
C MET A 549 18.45 -14.26 7.34
N ARG A 550 18.02 -14.58 8.56
CA ARG A 550 18.13 -15.93 9.12
C ARG A 550 17.27 -16.95 8.36
N ALA A 551 16.08 -16.56 7.89
CA ALA A 551 15.23 -17.41 7.06
C ALA A 551 15.87 -17.72 5.69
N LEU A 552 16.52 -16.74 5.05
CA LEU A 552 17.25 -16.93 3.79
C LEU A 552 18.54 -17.77 4.01
N GLU A 553 19.27 -17.53 5.10
CA GLU A 553 20.47 -18.29 5.50
C GLU A 553 20.18 -19.79 5.62
N ILE A 554 19.02 -20.17 6.20
CA ILE A 554 18.60 -21.56 6.35
C ILE A 554 18.42 -22.24 4.99
N GLU A 555 17.86 -21.56 3.98
CA GLU A 555 17.72 -22.14 2.63
C GLU A 555 19.07 -22.34 1.93
N PHE A 556 20.03 -21.42 2.11
CA PHE A 556 21.40 -21.65 1.66
C PHE A 556 22.06 -22.82 2.39
N ILE A 557 21.95 -22.92 3.72
CA ILE A 557 22.48 -24.06 4.48
C ILE A 557 21.88 -25.38 3.96
N ASN A 558 20.55 -25.46 3.80
CA ASN A 558 19.89 -26.65 3.29
C ASN A 558 20.43 -27.01 1.89
N ARG A 559 20.39 -26.06 0.95
CA ARG A 559 20.77 -26.31 -0.46
C ARG A 559 22.27 -26.55 -0.66
N THR A 560 23.14 -25.84 0.07
CA THR A 560 24.59 -26.01 -0.04
C THR A 560 25.06 -27.36 0.51
N ASN A 561 24.48 -27.85 1.61
CA ASN A 561 24.80 -29.20 2.10
C ASN A 561 24.16 -30.29 1.23
N GLU A 562 22.98 -30.05 0.64
CA GLU A 562 22.38 -30.93 -0.38
C GLU A 562 23.16 -30.97 -1.71
N VAL A 563 23.86 -29.90 -2.10
CA VAL A 563 24.69 -29.87 -3.33
C VAL A 563 26.15 -30.29 -3.09
N GLY A 564 26.70 -29.98 -1.91
CA GLY A 564 28.12 -30.14 -1.55
C GLY A 564 29.03 -29.07 -2.17
N VAL A 565 30.18 -28.80 -1.56
CA VAL A 565 31.14 -27.78 -2.03
C VAL A 565 32.54 -28.36 -2.22
N ASP A 566 33.12 -28.12 -3.41
CA ASP A 566 34.53 -28.40 -3.69
C ASP A 566 35.41 -27.25 -3.17
N VAL A 567 36.24 -27.55 -2.17
CA VAL A 567 37.15 -26.58 -1.54
C VAL A 567 38.29 -26.17 -2.48
N ASN A 568 38.75 -27.06 -3.37
CA ASN A 568 39.79 -26.77 -4.34
C ASN A 568 39.28 -25.82 -5.43
N ARG A 569 38.06 -26.03 -5.93
CA ARG A 569 37.36 -25.06 -6.79
C ARG A 569 37.24 -23.68 -6.14
N CYS A 570 36.88 -23.62 -4.85
CA CYS A 570 36.83 -22.36 -4.09
C CYS A 570 38.20 -21.69 -3.86
N ILE A 571 39.31 -22.43 -3.93
CA ILE A 571 40.65 -21.85 -3.94
C ILE A 571 40.92 -21.18 -5.28
N LEU A 572 40.67 -21.89 -6.39
CA LEU A 572 40.96 -21.44 -7.74
C LEU A 572 40.03 -20.27 -8.18
N HIS A 573 38.74 -20.38 -7.91
CA HIS A 573 37.68 -19.50 -8.39
C HIS A 573 37.01 -18.75 -7.23
N PRO A 574 37.43 -17.50 -6.93
CA PRO A 574 36.95 -16.74 -5.76
C PRO A 574 35.42 -16.57 -5.74
N HIS A 575 34.79 -16.50 -6.91
CA HIS A 575 33.34 -16.34 -7.07
C HIS A 575 32.51 -17.58 -6.63
N THR A 576 33.16 -18.70 -6.29
CA THR A 576 32.49 -19.86 -5.67
C THR A 576 32.68 -19.94 -4.15
N ALA A 577 33.68 -19.21 -3.60
CA ALA A 577 34.14 -19.41 -2.23
C ALA A 577 33.12 -19.04 -1.14
N ASN A 578 32.15 -18.17 -1.45
CA ASN A 578 31.09 -17.77 -0.51
C ASN A 578 30.19 -18.93 -0.07
N LEU A 579 30.10 -20.02 -0.86
CA LEU A 579 29.33 -21.21 -0.48
C LEU A 579 29.84 -21.87 0.81
N LEU A 580 31.15 -21.78 1.07
CA LEU A 580 31.78 -22.43 2.23
C LEU A 580 31.29 -21.89 3.58
N GLN A 581 30.61 -20.74 3.62
CA GLN A 581 30.02 -20.23 4.86
C GLN A 581 28.74 -21.00 5.27
N PHE A 582 28.08 -21.68 4.33
CA PHE A 582 26.82 -22.40 4.55
C PHE A 582 27.00 -23.91 4.78
N VAL A 583 28.21 -24.42 4.56
CA VAL A 583 28.58 -25.82 4.88
C VAL A 583 28.43 -26.06 6.38
N ALA A 584 27.79 -27.17 6.76
CA ALA A 584 27.49 -27.48 8.15
C ALA A 584 28.76 -27.50 9.02
N GLY A 585 28.65 -26.95 10.24
CA GLY A 585 29.79 -26.75 11.12
C GLY A 585 30.73 -25.59 10.75
N LEU A 586 30.69 -25.05 9.53
CA LEU A 586 31.43 -23.85 9.13
C LEU A 586 30.67 -22.56 9.50
N GLY A 587 30.67 -21.55 8.62
CA GLY A 587 30.27 -20.16 8.91
C GLY A 587 31.34 -19.17 8.44
N PRO A 588 31.00 -17.88 8.22
CA PRO A 588 31.82 -16.94 7.45
C PRO A 588 33.27 -16.82 7.96
N ARG A 589 33.46 -16.69 9.28
CA ARG A 589 34.79 -16.63 9.92
C ARG A 589 35.64 -17.89 9.71
N LYS A 590 35.01 -19.08 9.71
CA LYS A 590 35.70 -20.38 9.50
C LYS A 590 36.01 -20.61 8.02
N ALA A 591 35.06 -20.32 7.14
CA ALA A 591 35.20 -20.43 5.69
C ALA A 591 36.34 -19.54 5.16
N PHE A 592 36.36 -18.27 5.58
CA PHE A 592 37.44 -17.33 5.25
C PHE A 592 38.79 -17.80 5.78
N TYR A 593 38.85 -18.29 7.04
CA TYR A 593 40.09 -18.84 7.61
C TYR A 593 40.60 -20.06 6.82
N MET A 594 39.72 -20.99 6.43
CA MET A 594 40.07 -22.17 5.64
C MET A 594 40.67 -21.79 4.28
N ILE A 595 39.99 -20.95 3.50
CA ILE A 595 40.50 -20.49 2.20
C ILE A 595 41.80 -19.71 2.34
N LYS A 596 41.91 -18.82 3.34
CA LYS A 596 43.15 -18.08 3.63
C LYS A 596 44.31 -19.03 3.95
N LEU A 597 44.08 -20.04 4.80
CA LEU A 597 45.11 -20.96 5.24
C LEU A 597 45.60 -21.88 4.10
N LEU A 598 44.70 -22.38 3.26
CA LEU A 598 45.05 -23.21 2.10
C LEU A 598 45.81 -22.39 1.04
N LYS A 599 45.36 -21.16 0.74
CA LYS A 599 46.08 -20.23 -0.15
C LYS A 599 47.46 -19.83 0.38
N GLN A 600 47.61 -19.62 1.70
CA GLN A 600 48.91 -19.35 2.32
C GLN A 600 49.86 -20.54 2.30
N LYS A 601 49.35 -21.75 2.56
CA LYS A 601 50.15 -22.99 2.52
C LYS A 601 50.46 -23.49 1.10
N LYS A 602 49.69 -23.05 0.09
CA LYS A 602 49.69 -23.58 -1.28
C LYS A 602 49.43 -25.10 -1.32
N VAL A 603 48.49 -25.54 -0.48
CA VAL A 603 48.09 -26.95 -0.36
C VAL A 603 46.65 -27.08 -0.87
N PHE A 604 46.43 -28.00 -1.82
CA PHE A 604 45.10 -28.48 -2.19
C PHE A 604 44.62 -29.53 -1.17
N LEU A 605 43.31 -29.63 -1.00
CA LEU A 605 42.69 -30.65 -0.17
C LEU A 605 42.71 -31.98 -0.95
N THR A 606 43.56 -32.93 -0.56
CA THR A 606 43.69 -34.24 -1.21
C THR A 606 42.86 -35.33 -0.55
N ASN A 607 42.64 -35.24 0.77
CA ASN A 607 41.70 -36.07 1.51
C ASN A 607 41.00 -35.30 2.64
N ARG A 608 39.89 -35.84 3.17
CA ARG A 608 39.09 -35.24 4.24
C ARG A 608 39.79 -35.23 5.60
N GLU A 609 40.79 -36.07 5.84
CA GLU A 609 41.56 -36.03 7.11
C GLU A 609 42.34 -34.72 7.27
N LEU A 610 42.77 -34.10 6.17
CA LEU A 610 43.47 -32.81 6.19
C LEU A 610 42.63 -31.69 6.83
N LEU A 611 41.29 -31.83 6.87
CA LEU A 611 40.39 -30.92 7.57
C LEU A 611 40.67 -30.86 9.08
N ALA A 612 41.01 -31.99 9.70
CA ALA A 612 41.51 -32.02 11.07
C ALA A 612 43.02 -31.74 11.12
N LYS A 613 43.82 -32.50 10.36
CA LYS A 613 45.29 -32.54 10.49
C LYS A 613 45.99 -31.25 10.05
N VAL A 614 45.54 -30.63 8.95
CA VAL A 614 46.22 -29.47 8.31
C VAL A 614 45.51 -28.15 8.58
N LEU A 615 44.17 -28.14 8.60
CA LEU A 615 43.39 -26.92 8.89
C LEU A 615 43.21 -26.66 10.39
N ARG A 616 43.45 -27.66 11.26
CA ARG A 616 43.19 -27.59 12.71
C ARG A 616 41.74 -27.21 13.06
N LEU A 617 40.77 -27.68 12.26
CA LEU A 617 39.36 -27.62 12.65
C LEU A 617 39.16 -28.53 13.87
N GLY A 618 38.41 -28.06 14.87
CA GLY A 618 38.06 -28.88 16.04
C GLY A 618 37.24 -30.12 15.62
N PRO A 619 37.27 -31.23 16.39
CA PRO A 619 36.74 -32.52 15.95
C PRO A 619 35.28 -32.46 15.50
N HIS A 620 34.39 -31.85 16.30
CA HIS A 620 32.98 -31.65 15.90
C HIS A 620 32.81 -30.78 14.65
N VAL A 621 33.73 -29.86 14.35
CA VAL A 621 33.68 -29.04 13.14
C VAL A 621 34.08 -29.87 11.92
N ALA A 622 35.15 -30.65 12.03
CA ALA A 622 35.61 -31.54 10.97
C ALA A 622 34.57 -32.62 10.64
N ILE A 623 33.98 -33.26 11.66
CA ILE A 623 32.85 -34.21 11.52
C ILE A 623 31.69 -33.52 10.81
N ASN A 624 31.20 -32.38 11.33
CA ASN A 624 30.01 -31.73 10.76
C ASN A 624 30.19 -31.25 9.32
N CYS A 625 31.41 -30.96 8.84
CA CYS A 625 31.63 -30.50 7.46
C CYS A 625 32.08 -31.61 6.48
N ALA A 626 32.61 -32.74 6.96
CA ALA A 626 33.31 -33.72 6.11
C ALA A 626 32.44 -34.24 4.97
N GLY A 627 31.24 -34.77 5.26
CA GLY A 627 30.34 -35.35 4.26
C GLY A 627 29.76 -34.35 3.24
N PHE A 628 29.99 -33.04 3.44
CA PHE A 628 29.53 -31.96 2.55
C PHE A 628 30.65 -31.32 1.73
N ILE A 629 31.91 -31.68 2.02
CA ILE A 629 33.09 -31.22 1.29
C ILE A 629 33.42 -32.25 0.22
N LYS A 630 33.39 -31.85 -1.05
CA LYS A 630 33.79 -32.69 -2.17
C LYS A 630 35.30 -32.61 -2.41
N ILE A 631 35.88 -33.71 -2.87
CA ILE A 631 37.24 -33.76 -3.42
C ILE A 631 37.18 -34.51 -4.76
N ASP A 632 37.66 -33.87 -5.83
CA ASP A 632 37.74 -34.52 -7.15
C ASP A 632 38.98 -35.45 -7.17
N THR A 633 38.77 -36.73 -6.86
CA THR A 633 39.87 -37.67 -6.60
C THR A 633 40.67 -38.06 -7.84
N THR A 634 40.16 -37.86 -9.06
CA THR A 634 40.96 -38.00 -10.29
C THR A 634 41.86 -36.78 -10.50
N ALA A 635 41.32 -35.57 -10.43
CA ALA A 635 42.10 -34.33 -10.52
C ALA A 635 43.16 -34.21 -9.40
N VAL A 636 42.94 -34.86 -8.26
CA VAL A 636 43.92 -35.01 -7.17
C VAL A 636 44.97 -36.10 -7.44
N ARG A 637 44.64 -37.21 -8.11
CA ARG A 637 45.62 -38.26 -8.50
C ARG A 637 46.78 -37.66 -9.30
N ASP A 638 46.47 -36.74 -10.23
CA ASP A 638 47.45 -36.07 -11.11
C ASP A 638 48.34 -35.02 -10.43
N LEU A 639 48.10 -34.65 -9.16
CA LEU A 639 48.89 -33.63 -8.47
C LEU A 639 50.27 -34.15 -8.01
N PRO A 640 51.35 -33.37 -8.15
CA PRO A 640 52.65 -33.75 -7.60
C PRO A 640 52.60 -33.84 -6.08
N ASN A 641 53.03 -34.97 -5.53
CA ASN A 641 52.95 -35.38 -4.11
C ASN A 641 51.56 -35.88 -3.64
N SER A 642 50.70 -36.37 -4.53
CA SER A 642 49.40 -36.98 -4.22
C SER A 642 49.44 -38.38 -3.55
N GLY A 643 50.63 -38.88 -3.20
CA GLY A 643 50.93 -40.30 -3.01
C GLY A 643 50.06 -41.10 -2.04
N ASP A 644 49.64 -42.28 -2.51
CA ASP A 644 49.14 -43.49 -1.84
C ASP A 644 47.92 -43.36 -0.89
N ASN A 645 47.46 -42.15 -0.54
CA ASN A 645 46.39 -41.94 0.45
C ASN A 645 45.18 -41.17 -0.13
N ILE A 646 44.70 -41.61 -1.30
CA ILE A 646 43.54 -41.05 -2.00
C ILE A 646 42.33 -41.97 -1.79
N GLU A 647 41.48 -41.62 -0.83
CA GLU A 647 40.23 -42.33 -0.55
C GLU A 647 39.15 -41.94 -1.57
N ILE A 648 38.58 -42.93 -2.25
CA ILE A 648 37.58 -42.73 -3.31
C ILE A 648 36.26 -42.22 -2.73
N LEU A 649 35.94 -42.59 -1.50
CA LEU A 649 34.74 -42.14 -0.80
C LEU A 649 34.74 -40.62 -0.52
N ASP A 650 35.90 -39.94 -0.59
CA ASP A 650 35.98 -38.46 -0.53
C ASP A 650 35.37 -37.77 -1.76
N SER A 651 35.17 -38.51 -2.87
CA SER A 651 34.42 -38.05 -4.05
C SER A 651 32.90 -38.28 -3.95
N MET A 652 32.41 -38.81 -2.81
CA MET A 652 31.01 -39.17 -2.54
C MET A 652 30.46 -38.48 -1.28
N ARG A 653 29.15 -38.52 -1.06
CA ARG A 653 28.49 -38.02 0.17
C ARG A 653 28.65 -38.94 1.38
N VAL A 654 29.20 -40.13 1.20
CA VAL A 654 29.48 -41.06 2.31
C VAL A 654 30.31 -40.31 3.36
N HIS A 655 29.90 -40.39 4.62
CA HIS A 655 30.62 -39.74 5.72
C HIS A 655 31.79 -40.62 6.18
N PRO A 656 32.97 -40.06 6.57
CA PRO A 656 34.11 -40.83 7.06
C PRO A 656 33.80 -41.85 8.17
N GLU A 657 32.78 -41.63 9.00
CA GLU A 657 32.33 -42.60 10.03
C GLU A 657 31.74 -43.89 9.46
N SER A 658 31.44 -43.94 8.17
CA SER A 658 30.79 -45.05 7.46
C SER A 658 31.63 -45.56 6.28
N TYR A 659 32.92 -45.23 6.22
CA TYR A 659 33.82 -45.70 5.17
C TYR A 659 34.05 -47.21 5.25
N ASP A 660 34.27 -47.73 6.45
CA ASP A 660 34.47 -49.16 6.66
C ASP A 660 33.20 -49.96 6.30
N LEU A 661 32.02 -49.40 6.60
CA LEU A 661 30.72 -49.94 6.20
C LEU A 661 30.53 -49.95 4.67
N ALA A 662 30.98 -48.91 3.97
CA ALA A 662 30.92 -48.85 2.51
C ALA A 662 31.90 -49.84 1.84
N ARG A 663 33.06 -50.11 2.46
CA ARG A 663 33.99 -51.15 1.98
C ARG A 663 33.46 -52.56 2.25
N GLN A 664 32.87 -52.83 3.43
CA GLN A 664 32.22 -54.10 3.72
C GLN A 664 31.07 -54.37 2.73
N MET A 665 30.19 -53.38 2.53
CA MET A 665 29.10 -53.47 1.55
C MET A 665 29.59 -53.72 0.10
N ALA A 666 30.80 -53.29 -0.24
CA ALA A 666 31.42 -53.60 -1.52
C ALA A 666 31.95 -55.05 -1.58
N VAL A 667 32.63 -55.52 -0.53
CA VAL A 667 33.10 -56.92 -0.40
C VAL A 667 31.93 -57.91 -0.48
N ASP A 668 30.87 -57.67 0.29
CA ASP A 668 29.67 -58.52 0.34
C ASP A 668 28.97 -58.59 -1.03
N ALA A 669 28.86 -57.46 -1.73
CA ALA A 669 28.24 -57.40 -3.06
C ALA A 669 29.12 -57.96 -4.19
N LEU A 670 30.42 -58.19 -3.95
CA LEU A 670 31.30 -58.90 -4.87
C LEU A 670 31.38 -60.40 -4.63
N GLU A 671 30.82 -60.92 -3.54
CA GLU A 671 31.01 -62.30 -3.06
C GLU A 671 32.50 -62.68 -2.96
N TYR A 672 33.33 -61.76 -2.46
CA TYR A 672 34.75 -62.03 -2.22
C TYR A 672 34.92 -63.01 -1.04
N ASP A 673 35.64 -64.12 -1.26
CA ASP A 673 36.00 -65.06 -0.19
C ASP A 673 36.86 -64.37 0.90
N ASP A 674 36.68 -64.80 2.17
CA ASP A 674 37.39 -64.35 3.38
C ASP A 674 38.90 -64.72 3.43
N VAL A 675 39.59 -64.76 2.29
CA VAL A 675 41.05 -64.99 2.22
C VAL A 675 41.83 -63.70 2.40
N ASP A 676 42.91 -63.76 3.20
CA ASP A 676 43.80 -62.64 3.59
C ASP A 676 44.48 -61.88 2.42
N GLU A 677 44.24 -62.28 1.16
CA GLU A 677 44.79 -61.63 -0.05
C GLU A 677 43.87 -60.54 -0.64
N ASN A 678 42.62 -60.43 -0.20
CA ASN A 678 41.62 -59.49 -0.73
C ASN A 678 41.58 -58.15 0.04
N ASP A 679 42.04 -57.06 -0.56
CA ASP A 679 41.91 -55.70 -0.02
C ASP A 679 40.50 -55.11 -0.25
N PRO A 680 39.75 -54.72 0.81
CA PRO A 680 38.43 -54.08 0.67
C PRO A 680 38.43 -52.76 -0.11
N THR A 681 39.58 -52.10 -0.26
CA THR A 681 39.75 -50.90 -1.11
C THR A 681 39.71 -51.26 -2.60
N THR A 682 40.21 -52.44 -2.97
CA THR A 682 40.16 -52.96 -4.34
C THR A 682 38.74 -53.41 -4.71
N ALA A 683 38.02 -54.04 -3.76
CA ALA A 683 36.59 -54.35 -3.90
C ALA A 683 35.76 -53.07 -4.18
N LEU A 684 36.08 -51.97 -3.50
CA LEU A 684 35.45 -50.68 -3.74
C LEU A 684 35.76 -50.13 -5.15
N GLU A 685 37.01 -50.25 -5.64
CA GLU A 685 37.37 -49.84 -7.02
C GLU A 685 36.63 -50.67 -8.09
N GLU A 686 36.40 -51.97 -7.88
CA GLU A 686 35.61 -52.81 -8.81
C GLU A 686 34.11 -52.44 -8.77
N ILE A 687 33.51 -52.29 -7.60
CA ILE A 687 32.10 -51.91 -7.44
C ILE A 687 31.80 -50.55 -8.08
N VAL A 688 32.72 -49.58 -7.96
CA VAL A 688 32.57 -48.25 -8.58
C VAL A 688 32.70 -48.28 -10.12
N GLN A 689 33.28 -49.34 -10.69
CA GLN A 689 33.30 -49.61 -12.14
C GLN A 689 32.08 -50.44 -12.60
N SER A 690 31.60 -51.36 -11.76
CA SER A 690 30.50 -52.29 -12.05
C SER A 690 29.34 -52.20 -11.05
N PRO A 691 28.71 -51.02 -10.87
CA PRO A 691 27.76 -50.78 -9.78
C PRO A 691 26.45 -51.60 -9.86
N ALA A 692 26.21 -52.31 -10.97
CA ALA A 692 25.05 -53.19 -11.14
C ALA A 692 24.94 -54.29 -10.06
N ARG A 693 26.07 -54.80 -9.54
CA ARG A 693 26.08 -55.85 -8.50
C ARG A 693 25.44 -55.40 -7.17
N LEU A 694 25.46 -54.09 -6.87
CA LEU A 694 24.79 -53.52 -5.69
C LEU A 694 23.25 -53.64 -5.71
N ARG A 695 22.65 -54.01 -6.85
CA ARG A 695 21.21 -54.27 -6.96
C ARG A 695 20.80 -55.58 -6.29
N GLU A 696 21.73 -56.54 -6.17
CA GLU A 696 21.47 -57.91 -5.73
C GLU A 696 21.57 -58.07 -4.19
N LEU A 697 22.20 -57.11 -3.51
CA LEU A 697 22.35 -57.07 -2.06
C LEU A 697 21.06 -56.61 -1.34
N ASP A 698 20.59 -57.43 -0.39
CA ASP A 698 19.48 -57.11 0.52
C ASP A 698 19.95 -56.21 1.67
N LEU A 699 19.66 -54.92 1.56
CA LEU A 699 20.06 -53.91 2.55
C LEU A 699 19.24 -53.97 3.85
N ASP A 700 18.02 -54.49 3.83
CA ASP A 700 17.18 -54.58 5.03
C ASP A 700 17.66 -55.75 5.91
N ALA A 701 18.01 -56.88 5.30
CA ALA A 701 18.66 -57.99 5.99
C ALA A 701 20.03 -57.58 6.58
N PHE A 702 20.83 -56.84 5.83
CA PHE A 702 22.14 -56.34 6.27
C PHE A 702 22.01 -55.32 7.42
N ALA A 703 21.05 -54.40 7.34
CA ALA A 703 20.79 -53.41 8.39
C ALA A 703 20.34 -54.04 9.72
N GLU A 704 19.46 -55.04 9.69
CA GLU A 704 19.05 -55.76 10.91
C GLU A 704 20.19 -56.59 11.52
N GLU A 705 21.18 -57.04 10.73
CA GLU A 705 22.37 -57.73 11.25
C GLU A 705 23.36 -56.76 11.92
N LEU A 706 23.69 -55.62 11.29
CA LEU A 706 24.49 -54.55 11.91
C LEU A 706 23.89 -54.06 13.24
N LYS A 707 22.55 -54.00 13.30
CA LYS A 707 21.76 -53.65 14.47
C LYS A 707 21.80 -54.70 15.59
N ARG A 708 22.03 -55.99 15.28
CA ARG A 708 22.36 -57.03 16.28
C ARG A 708 23.79 -56.90 16.80
N GLN A 709 24.69 -56.35 15.98
CA GLN A 709 26.10 -56.11 16.26
C GLN A 709 26.35 -54.75 16.95
N ASP A 710 25.30 -54.11 17.48
CA ASP A 710 25.33 -52.83 18.23
C ASP A 710 25.81 -51.60 17.42
N HIS A 711 25.85 -51.67 16.09
CA HIS A 711 26.15 -50.52 15.21
C HIS A 711 24.96 -49.54 15.03
N GLY A 712 23.84 -49.79 15.71
CA GLY A 712 22.61 -49.00 15.64
C GLY A 712 21.78 -49.26 14.38
N ASP A 713 20.75 -48.43 14.17
CA ASP A 713 19.93 -48.49 12.97
C ASP A 713 20.62 -47.75 11.81
N LYS A 714 20.98 -48.49 10.76
CA LYS A 714 21.73 -48.01 9.59
C LYS A 714 20.99 -48.16 8.26
N HIS A 715 19.70 -48.53 8.25
CA HIS A 715 18.94 -48.75 7.00
C HIS A 715 19.10 -47.59 6.00
N ILE A 716 18.75 -46.36 6.41
CA ILE A 716 18.83 -45.18 5.53
C ILE A 716 20.27 -44.93 5.04
N THR A 717 21.25 -45.07 5.93
CA THR A 717 22.68 -44.91 5.60
C THR A 717 23.12 -45.87 4.49
N LEU A 718 22.69 -47.13 4.54
CA LEU A 718 23.00 -48.13 3.51
C LEU A 718 22.33 -47.82 2.17
N TYR A 719 21.06 -47.40 2.18
CA TYR A 719 20.38 -46.97 0.96
C TYR A 719 21.04 -45.73 0.32
N ASP A 720 21.59 -44.82 1.12
CA ASP A 720 22.30 -43.63 0.62
C ASP A 720 23.75 -43.94 0.17
N ILE A 721 24.47 -44.82 0.86
CA ILE A 721 25.75 -45.39 0.37
C ILE A 721 25.51 -46.04 -1.00
N ARG A 722 24.45 -46.85 -1.16
CA ARG A 722 24.11 -47.47 -2.45
C ARG A 722 23.87 -46.44 -3.56
N LYS A 723 23.19 -45.32 -3.28
CA LYS A 723 22.96 -44.26 -4.28
C LYS A 723 24.28 -43.62 -4.73
N GLU A 724 25.18 -43.36 -3.80
CA GLU A 724 26.46 -42.69 -4.06
C GLU A 724 27.49 -43.59 -4.75
N LEU A 725 27.53 -44.88 -4.41
CA LEU A 725 28.33 -45.87 -5.17
C LEU A 725 27.83 -46.01 -6.61
N ASN A 726 26.52 -45.97 -6.84
CA ASN A 726 25.93 -45.94 -8.18
C ASN A 726 26.23 -44.64 -8.94
N HIS A 727 26.17 -43.48 -8.28
CA HIS A 727 26.35 -42.15 -8.90
C HIS A 727 27.05 -41.17 -7.93
N ARG A 728 28.38 -41.05 -8.02
CA ARG A 728 29.21 -40.26 -7.08
C ARG A 728 28.76 -38.80 -7.01
N TYR A 729 28.31 -38.35 -5.84
CA TYR A 729 27.93 -36.97 -5.55
C TYR A 729 26.95 -36.35 -6.56
N ARG A 730 26.00 -37.15 -7.07
CA ARG A 730 24.98 -36.72 -8.03
C ARG A 730 24.27 -35.45 -7.55
N ASP A 731 24.14 -34.47 -8.44
CA ASP A 731 23.31 -33.29 -8.16
C ASP A 731 21.83 -33.71 -8.20
N LEU A 732 21.10 -33.35 -7.15
CA LEU A 732 19.69 -33.71 -6.95
C LEU A 732 18.75 -32.53 -7.27
N ARG A 733 19.33 -31.38 -7.68
CA ARG A 733 18.60 -30.21 -8.13
C ARG A 733 17.83 -30.46 -9.44
N ASP A 734 16.76 -29.70 -9.63
CA ASP A 734 15.96 -29.74 -10.84
C ASP A 734 16.79 -29.22 -12.03
N PRO A 735 16.71 -29.82 -13.23
CA PRO A 735 17.37 -29.29 -14.42
C PRO A 735 16.83 -27.89 -14.78
N PHE A 736 17.64 -27.10 -15.48
CA PHE A 736 17.21 -25.78 -15.94
C PHE A 736 16.03 -25.87 -16.92
N GLU A 737 14.93 -25.20 -16.61
CA GLU A 737 13.76 -25.03 -17.48
C GLU A 737 13.76 -23.63 -18.12
N PRO A 738 13.48 -23.51 -19.43
CA PRO A 738 13.36 -22.20 -20.09
C PRO A 738 12.11 -21.45 -19.62
N LEU A 739 12.17 -20.12 -19.61
CA LEU A 739 11.09 -19.27 -19.11
C LEU A 739 9.77 -19.46 -19.89
N THR A 740 8.67 -19.63 -19.17
CA THR A 740 7.32 -19.68 -19.77
C THR A 740 6.96 -18.34 -20.43
N PRO A 741 6.09 -18.31 -21.46
CA PRO A 741 5.65 -17.06 -22.09
C PRO A 741 5.07 -16.04 -21.11
N GLU A 742 4.37 -16.52 -20.07
CA GLU A 742 3.81 -15.69 -19.00
C GLU A 742 4.90 -15.04 -18.15
N ARG A 743 5.98 -15.77 -17.83
CA ARG A 743 7.12 -15.21 -17.10
C ARG A 743 7.95 -14.26 -17.97
N ILE A 744 8.12 -14.56 -19.26
CA ILE A 744 8.76 -13.65 -20.23
C ILE A 744 7.96 -12.35 -20.35
N PHE A 745 6.63 -12.44 -20.44
CA PHE A 745 5.75 -11.26 -20.46
C PHE A 745 5.88 -10.42 -19.20
N SER A 746 5.81 -11.06 -18.02
CA SER A 746 5.98 -10.41 -16.72
C SER A 746 7.33 -9.71 -16.58
N LEU A 747 8.42 -10.36 -17.00
CA LEU A 747 9.76 -9.77 -16.95
C LEU A 747 9.95 -8.62 -17.94
N ALA A 748 9.35 -8.68 -19.14
CA ALA A 748 9.55 -7.69 -20.20
C ALA A 748 8.57 -6.49 -20.17
N THR A 749 7.59 -6.51 -19.25
CA THR A 749 6.61 -5.42 -19.02
C THR A 749 6.56 -4.93 -17.57
N HIS A 750 7.24 -5.63 -16.65
CA HIS A 750 7.16 -5.50 -15.19
C HIS A 750 5.77 -5.77 -14.57
N GLU A 751 4.81 -6.27 -15.34
CA GLU A 751 3.48 -6.64 -14.84
C GLU A 751 3.47 -8.02 -14.19
N THR A 752 2.51 -8.24 -13.28
CA THR A 752 2.22 -9.57 -12.70
C THR A 752 0.78 -9.98 -13.02
N PRO A 753 0.41 -11.26 -12.83
CA PRO A 753 -1.00 -11.69 -12.86
C PRO A 753 -1.88 -11.06 -11.78
N GLU A 754 -1.31 -10.28 -10.84
CA GLU A 754 -2.02 -9.54 -9.80
C GLU A 754 -2.29 -8.09 -10.24
N THR A 755 -1.37 -7.46 -10.98
CA THR A 755 -1.54 -6.09 -11.51
C THR A 755 -2.30 -6.04 -12.84
N LEU A 756 -2.02 -6.98 -13.77
CA LEU A 756 -2.63 -7.01 -15.10
C LEU A 756 -3.30 -8.36 -15.37
N HIS A 757 -4.62 -8.42 -15.14
CA HIS A 757 -5.44 -9.62 -15.29
C HIS A 757 -6.70 -9.36 -16.11
N LYS A 758 -7.44 -10.41 -16.50
CA LYS A 758 -8.78 -10.23 -17.07
C LYS A 758 -9.67 -9.53 -16.03
N GLY A 759 -10.21 -8.37 -16.38
CA GLY A 759 -11.01 -7.52 -15.52
C GLY A 759 -10.25 -6.40 -14.82
N SER A 760 -8.93 -6.26 -14.98
CA SER A 760 -8.22 -5.11 -14.41
C SER A 760 -8.59 -3.81 -15.15
N LEU A 761 -8.72 -2.72 -14.41
CA LEU A 761 -8.95 -1.36 -14.93
C LEU A 761 -7.61 -0.71 -15.22
N VAL A 762 -7.42 -0.19 -16.43
CA VAL A 762 -6.15 0.38 -16.89
C VAL A 762 -6.36 1.68 -17.66
N ASP A 763 -5.47 2.65 -17.44
CA ASP A 763 -5.40 3.85 -18.24
C ASP A 763 -4.55 3.59 -19.49
N CYS A 764 -5.05 4.03 -20.66
CA CYS A 764 -4.42 3.77 -21.95
C CYS A 764 -4.40 5.01 -22.84
N GLN A 765 -3.24 5.27 -23.46
CA GLN A 765 -3.07 6.36 -24.40
C GLN A 765 -3.50 5.93 -25.80
N VAL A 766 -4.39 6.69 -26.44
CA VAL A 766 -4.83 6.44 -27.82
C VAL A 766 -3.71 6.78 -28.80
N LEU A 767 -3.33 5.81 -29.64
CA LEU A 767 -2.34 5.99 -30.70
C LEU A 767 -2.99 6.43 -32.01
N SER A 768 -4.09 5.79 -32.40
CA SER A 768 -4.77 6.03 -33.68
C SER A 768 -6.14 5.34 -33.72
N ILE A 769 -7.12 5.93 -34.39
CA ILE A 769 -8.32 5.20 -34.82
C ILE A 769 -7.89 4.10 -35.81
N ALA A 770 -8.30 2.86 -35.54
CA ALA A 770 -8.04 1.72 -36.41
C ALA A 770 -9.13 1.65 -37.50
N THR A 771 -8.75 1.89 -38.74
CA THR A 771 -9.64 1.73 -39.90
C THR A 771 -9.31 0.47 -40.69
N ARG A 772 -10.31 -0.03 -41.44
CA ARG A 772 -10.19 -1.14 -42.38
C ARG A 772 -10.61 -0.63 -43.76
N LYS A 773 -9.70 -0.73 -44.74
CA LYS A 773 -10.02 -0.43 -46.14
C LYS A 773 -11.11 -1.40 -46.64
N PRO A 774 -12.10 -0.93 -47.42
CA PRO A 774 -13.11 -1.80 -48.02
C PRO A 774 -12.47 -2.78 -49.01
N ARG A 775 -13.10 -3.95 -49.21
CA ARG A 775 -12.74 -4.86 -50.31
C ARG A 775 -13.33 -4.37 -51.64
N PRO A 776 -12.75 -4.74 -52.80
CA PRO A 776 -13.31 -4.41 -54.11
C PRO A 776 -14.80 -4.74 -54.24
N GLU A 777 -15.19 -5.95 -53.82
CA GLU A 777 -16.57 -6.47 -53.75
C GLU A 777 -17.55 -5.55 -52.99
N GLN A 778 -17.05 -4.67 -52.13
CA GLN A 778 -17.83 -3.74 -51.32
C GLN A 778 -17.93 -2.35 -51.97
N LEU A 779 -17.02 -1.96 -52.88
CA LEU A 779 -17.15 -0.72 -53.65
C LEU A 779 -18.33 -0.83 -54.63
N ASP A 780 -18.49 -1.99 -55.29
CA ASP A 780 -19.59 -2.26 -56.22
C ASP A 780 -20.99 -2.15 -55.60
N GLN A 781 -21.07 -2.18 -54.26
CA GLN A 781 -22.31 -2.07 -53.47
C GLN A 781 -22.39 -0.77 -52.66
N ALA A 782 -21.42 0.14 -52.81
CA ALA A 782 -21.38 1.39 -52.06
C ALA A 782 -22.39 2.39 -52.63
N ASN A 783 -23.23 2.97 -51.77
CA ASN A 783 -24.22 3.98 -52.14
C ASN A 783 -23.90 5.33 -51.47
N PRO A 784 -23.23 6.27 -52.17
CA PRO A 784 -22.85 7.57 -51.61
C PRO A 784 -24.06 8.42 -51.21
N SER A 785 -23.99 9.04 -50.03
CA SER A 785 -25.03 9.94 -49.53
C SER A 785 -24.56 11.39 -49.59
N ARG A 786 -25.50 12.33 -49.66
CA ARG A 786 -25.23 13.77 -49.61
C ARG A 786 -25.64 14.31 -48.24
N ASN A 787 -24.80 15.10 -47.59
CA ASN A 787 -25.12 15.71 -46.31
C ASN A 787 -26.11 16.88 -46.54
N GLU A 788 -27.31 16.77 -45.97
CA GLU A 788 -28.39 17.77 -46.14
C GLU A 788 -28.03 19.15 -45.57
N ALA A 789 -27.16 19.21 -44.55
CA ALA A 789 -26.80 20.46 -43.87
C ALA A 789 -25.67 21.24 -44.59
N THR A 790 -24.76 20.54 -45.28
CA THR A 790 -23.60 21.17 -45.96
C THR A 790 -23.70 21.14 -47.48
N GLY A 791 -24.58 20.31 -48.05
CA GLY A 791 -24.71 20.12 -49.49
C GLY A 791 -23.54 19.38 -50.14
N LEU A 792 -22.61 18.82 -49.36
CA LEU A 792 -21.44 18.09 -49.82
C LEU A 792 -21.71 16.57 -49.88
N TRP A 793 -20.93 15.85 -50.68
CA TRP A 793 -20.98 14.40 -50.78
C TRP A 793 -20.21 13.75 -49.63
N ARG A 794 -20.79 12.69 -49.07
CA ARG A 794 -20.22 11.93 -47.95
C ARG A 794 -19.73 10.56 -48.41
N CYS A 795 -18.47 10.28 -48.15
CA CYS A 795 -17.87 8.96 -48.37
C CYS A 795 -18.60 7.91 -47.49
N PRO A 796 -19.12 6.81 -48.06
CA PRO A 796 -19.86 5.80 -47.29
C PRO A 796 -18.97 4.99 -46.33
N PHE A 797 -17.64 4.98 -46.51
CA PHE A 797 -16.71 4.21 -45.67
C PHE A 797 -16.00 5.07 -44.63
N CYS A 798 -15.25 6.11 -45.02
CA CYS A 798 -14.53 6.97 -44.07
C CYS A 798 -15.40 8.08 -43.44
N LYS A 799 -16.68 8.19 -43.83
CA LYS A 799 -17.67 9.17 -43.34
C LYS A 799 -17.31 10.66 -43.56
N GLN A 800 -16.18 11.00 -44.18
CA GLN A 800 -15.81 12.36 -44.56
C GLN A 800 -16.83 12.96 -45.55
N ASP A 801 -17.21 14.22 -45.33
CA ASP A 801 -18.23 14.95 -46.09
C ASP A 801 -17.69 16.27 -46.70
N ASN A 802 -16.43 16.26 -47.14
CA ASN A 802 -15.72 17.40 -47.72
C ASN A 802 -15.73 17.44 -49.26
N PHE A 803 -16.36 16.48 -49.93
CA PHE A 803 -16.33 16.34 -51.40
C PHE A 803 -17.41 17.19 -52.06
N GLN A 804 -17.06 18.00 -53.07
CA GLN A 804 -18.03 18.83 -53.80
C GLN A 804 -18.73 18.03 -54.90
N GLN A 805 -18.00 17.09 -55.53
CA GLN A 805 -18.49 16.26 -56.62
C GLN A 805 -18.36 14.76 -56.31
N LEU A 806 -19.28 13.96 -56.85
CA LEU A 806 -19.26 12.50 -56.71
C LEU A 806 -17.95 11.88 -57.26
N ASN A 807 -17.39 12.47 -58.33
CA ASN A 807 -16.15 12.01 -58.95
C ASN A 807 -14.91 12.25 -58.07
N GLU A 808 -14.90 13.31 -57.25
CA GLU A 808 -13.82 13.59 -56.30
C GLU A 808 -13.80 12.54 -55.18
N MET A 809 -14.99 12.13 -54.72
CA MET A 809 -15.15 11.06 -53.73
C MET A 809 -14.70 9.70 -54.29
N TRP A 810 -14.96 9.40 -55.57
CA TRP A 810 -14.45 8.17 -56.21
C TRP A 810 -12.92 8.22 -56.40
N ALA A 811 -12.38 9.33 -56.88
CA ALA A 811 -10.94 9.53 -57.03
C ALA A 811 -10.15 9.34 -55.70
N HIS A 812 -10.75 9.69 -54.55
CA HIS A 812 -10.19 9.47 -53.21
C HIS A 812 -10.07 7.98 -52.81
N PHE A 813 -10.80 7.06 -53.47
CA PHE A 813 -10.55 5.62 -53.35
C PHE A 813 -9.48 5.15 -54.32
N ASP A 814 -9.53 5.59 -55.58
CA ASP A 814 -8.60 5.17 -56.64
C ASP A 814 -7.17 5.65 -56.39
N SER A 815 -6.99 6.82 -55.77
CA SER A 815 -5.71 7.33 -55.26
C SER A 815 -5.19 6.57 -54.03
N ASN A 816 -6.00 5.68 -53.47
CA ASN A 816 -5.75 4.93 -52.23
C ASN A 816 -5.70 5.81 -50.95
N ASP A 817 -6.13 7.07 -51.03
CA ASP A 817 -6.16 8.02 -49.88
C ASP A 817 -7.23 7.66 -48.84
N CYS A 818 -8.29 6.93 -49.22
CA CYS A 818 -9.34 6.58 -48.27
C CYS A 818 -8.82 5.70 -47.13
N PRO A 819 -8.99 6.11 -45.85
CA PRO A 819 -8.58 5.29 -44.70
C PRO A 819 -9.51 4.09 -44.50
N GLY A 820 -10.74 4.13 -45.03
CA GLY A 820 -11.76 3.09 -44.88
C GLY A 820 -12.63 3.26 -43.63
N GLN A 821 -13.41 2.23 -43.32
CA GLN A 821 -14.36 2.24 -42.19
C GLN A 821 -13.60 2.10 -40.85
N PRO A 822 -13.92 2.87 -39.80
CA PRO A 822 -13.37 2.63 -38.46
C PRO A 822 -13.84 1.28 -37.91
N VAL A 823 -12.97 0.60 -37.17
CA VAL A 823 -13.20 -0.73 -36.57
C VAL A 823 -12.92 -0.73 -35.06
N GLY A 824 -12.11 0.20 -34.58
CA GLY A 824 -11.75 0.34 -33.17
C GLY A 824 -10.74 1.45 -32.92
N LEU A 825 -10.21 1.52 -31.69
CA LEU A 825 -9.05 2.34 -31.33
C LEU A 825 -7.82 1.46 -31.14
N ARG A 826 -6.66 1.88 -31.65
CA ARG A 826 -5.36 1.38 -31.18
C ARG A 826 -4.91 2.25 -30.02
N VAL A 827 -4.56 1.61 -28.92
CA VAL A 827 -4.09 2.27 -27.70
C VAL A 827 -2.77 1.65 -27.22
N ARG A 828 -2.16 2.26 -26.22
CA ARG A 828 -0.95 1.80 -25.54
C ARG A 828 -1.10 2.04 -24.04
N LEU A 829 -0.83 1.03 -23.24
CA LEU A 829 -0.80 1.12 -21.78
C LEU A 829 0.51 1.79 -21.34
N GLU A 830 0.59 2.28 -20.10
CA GLU A 830 1.79 2.98 -19.60
C GLU A 830 3.04 2.08 -19.61
N ASN A 831 2.87 0.79 -19.28
CA ASN A 831 3.86 -0.29 -19.41
C ASN A 831 4.31 -0.61 -20.86
N GLY A 832 3.85 0.14 -21.86
CA GLY A 832 4.24 -0.01 -23.27
C GLY A 832 3.54 -1.16 -24.02
N ILE A 833 2.64 -1.90 -23.39
CA ILE A 833 1.82 -2.93 -24.05
C ILE A 833 0.86 -2.27 -25.04
N PHE A 834 0.69 -2.88 -26.23
CA PHE A 834 -0.30 -2.42 -27.21
C PHE A 834 -1.70 -2.92 -26.87
N GLY A 835 -2.69 -2.06 -27.00
CA GLY A 835 -4.09 -2.40 -26.77
C GLY A 835 -4.95 -2.16 -28.00
N PHE A 836 -6.05 -2.92 -28.10
CA PHE A 836 -7.08 -2.70 -29.11
C PHE A 836 -8.45 -2.64 -28.44
N ILE A 837 -9.21 -1.59 -28.77
CA ILE A 837 -10.61 -1.40 -28.33
C ILE A 837 -11.50 -1.54 -29.58
N PRO A 838 -12.15 -2.69 -29.82
CA PRO A 838 -13.12 -2.85 -30.88
C PRO A 838 -14.32 -1.89 -30.73
N ILE A 839 -14.88 -1.39 -31.84
CA ILE A 839 -16.11 -0.55 -31.81
C ILE A 839 -17.28 -1.20 -31.07
N ARG A 840 -17.40 -2.54 -31.11
CA ARG A 840 -18.41 -3.29 -30.34
C ARG A 840 -18.31 -3.06 -28.83
N PHE A 841 -17.14 -2.66 -28.32
CA PHE A 841 -16.84 -2.43 -26.91
C PHE A 841 -16.71 -0.91 -26.60
N ILE A 842 -17.46 -0.08 -27.32
CA ILE A 842 -17.66 1.35 -27.05
C ILE A 842 -19.17 1.59 -26.93
N ASP A 843 -19.60 2.40 -25.96
CA ASP A 843 -21.03 2.70 -25.79
C ASP A 843 -21.61 3.53 -26.95
N PRO A 844 -22.88 3.30 -27.33
CA PRO A 844 -23.57 4.12 -28.32
C PRO A 844 -23.98 5.48 -27.73
N PRO A 845 -23.91 6.60 -28.49
CA PRO A 845 -23.51 6.70 -29.90
C PRO A 845 -21.99 6.79 -30.08
N VAL A 846 -21.41 5.78 -30.75
CA VAL A 846 -19.96 5.59 -30.89
C VAL A 846 -19.28 6.76 -31.61
N GLU A 847 -19.96 7.41 -32.56
CA GLU A 847 -19.47 8.61 -33.24
C GLU A 847 -18.95 9.67 -32.26
N LYS A 848 -19.71 9.99 -31.19
CA LYS A 848 -19.30 11.03 -30.23
C LYS A 848 -18.01 10.68 -29.49
N THR A 849 -17.76 9.39 -29.27
CA THR A 849 -16.55 8.89 -28.60
C THR A 849 -15.36 8.79 -29.56
N LEU A 850 -15.60 8.64 -30.86
CA LEU A 850 -14.53 8.72 -31.88
C LEU A 850 -14.17 10.18 -32.20
N ASP A 851 -15.16 11.08 -32.25
CA ASP A 851 -14.97 12.50 -32.56
C ASP A 851 -14.31 13.29 -31.40
N SER A 852 -14.49 12.84 -30.16
CA SER A 852 -13.84 13.45 -28.97
C SER A 852 -12.42 12.97 -28.72
N VAL A 853 -12.03 11.82 -29.29
CA VAL A 853 -10.77 11.13 -29.02
C VAL A 853 -9.69 11.51 -30.03
N GLN A 854 -8.66 12.19 -29.55
CA GLN A 854 -7.48 12.56 -30.34
C GLN A 854 -6.29 11.64 -30.04
N PRO A 855 -5.38 11.37 -31.00
CA PRO A 855 -4.10 10.72 -30.72
C PRO A 855 -3.35 11.43 -29.58
N GLY A 856 -2.90 10.68 -28.59
CA GLY A 856 -2.28 11.17 -27.36
C GLY A 856 -3.22 11.32 -26.16
N SER A 857 -4.55 11.31 -26.36
CA SER A 857 -5.52 11.32 -25.25
C SER A 857 -5.44 10.04 -24.41
N ILE A 858 -5.67 10.17 -23.10
CA ILE A 858 -5.72 9.06 -22.15
C ILE A 858 -7.18 8.66 -21.93
N LEU A 859 -7.48 7.37 -22.00
CA LEU A 859 -8.79 6.78 -21.73
C LEU A 859 -8.65 5.65 -20.71
N GLN A 860 -9.54 5.63 -19.73
CA GLN A 860 -9.67 4.52 -18.79
C GLN A 860 -10.51 3.40 -19.41
N ALA A 861 -9.98 2.17 -19.41
CA ALA A 861 -10.56 1.01 -20.07
C ALA A 861 -10.37 -0.26 -19.23
N ARG A 862 -11.26 -1.24 -19.34
CA ARG A 862 -11.11 -2.52 -18.60
C ARG A 862 -10.59 -3.65 -19.52
N VAL A 863 -9.73 -4.52 -18.99
CA VAL A 863 -9.07 -5.60 -19.75
C VAL A 863 -10.00 -6.79 -19.97
N THR A 864 -10.38 -7.07 -21.23
CA THR A 864 -11.26 -8.21 -21.58
C THR A 864 -10.48 -9.49 -21.91
N LYS A 865 -9.29 -9.36 -22.50
CA LYS A 865 -8.40 -10.48 -22.86
C LYS A 865 -6.93 -10.01 -22.96
N ILE A 866 -6.00 -10.87 -22.59
CA ILE A 866 -4.55 -10.67 -22.74
C ILE A 866 -4.01 -11.72 -23.72
N ASP A 867 -3.28 -11.31 -24.75
CA ASP A 867 -2.46 -12.19 -25.59
C ASP A 867 -0.98 -12.04 -25.20
N VAL A 868 -0.59 -12.86 -24.23
CA VAL A 868 0.75 -12.97 -23.66
C VAL A 868 1.81 -13.16 -24.74
N THR A 869 1.52 -13.98 -25.77
CA THR A 869 2.48 -14.31 -26.84
C THR A 869 2.77 -13.14 -27.76
N LYS A 870 1.80 -12.24 -27.97
CA LYS A 870 1.91 -11.09 -28.89
C LYS A 870 2.15 -9.76 -28.18
N PHE A 871 2.15 -9.75 -26.85
CA PHE A 871 2.21 -8.52 -26.04
C PHE A 871 1.11 -7.52 -26.45
N ASN A 872 -0.13 -8.01 -26.51
CA ASN A 872 -1.30 -7.25 -26.93
C ASN A 872 -2.53 -7.55 -26.05
N VAL A 873 -3.30 -6.51 -25.68
CA VAL A 873 -4.55 -6.65 -24.90
C VAL A 873 -5.79 -6.21 -25.69
N GLU A 874 -6.93 -6.82 -25.39
CA GLU A 874 -8.25 -6.41 -25.90
C GLU A 874 -9.03 -5.73 -24.76
N LEU A 875 -9.51 -4.51 -25.01
CA LEU A 875 -9.99 -3.57 -24.00
C LEU A 875 -11.44 -3.14 -24.28
N THR A 876 -12.15 -2.70 -23.23
CA THR A 876 -13.52 -2.17 -23.31
C THR A 876 -13.63 -0.75 -22.75
N LEU A 877 -14.48 0.05 -23.40
CA LEU A 877 -14.93 1.38 -22.99
C LEU A 877 -16.45 1.40 -22.68
N ARG A 878 -17.06 0.24 -22.41
CA ARG A 878 -18.47 0.17 -22.00
C ARG A 878 -18.63 0.59 -20.54
N SER A 879 -19.52 1.53 -20.26
CA SER A 879 -19.65 2.15 -18.93
C SER A 879 -19.96 1.14 -17.83
N TYR A 880 -20.85 0.18 -18.10
CA TYR A 880 -21.21 -0.88 -17.14
C TYR A 880 -20.08 -1.90 -16.89
N GLU A 881 -19.13 -2.03 -17.84
CA GLU A 881 -17.94 -2.89 -17.70
C GLU A 881 -16.81 -2.13 -16.98
N ILE A 882 -16.65 -0.82 -17.24
CA ILE A 882 -15.77 0.07 -16.46
C ILE A 882 -16.22 0.08 -14.98
N GLN A 883 -17.52 0.18 -14.72
CA GLN A 883 -18.10 0.18 -13.37
C GLN A 883 -18.25 -1.23 -12.74
N ASP A 884 -17.94 -2.30 -13.48
CA ASP A 884 -18.11 -3.71 -13.09
C ASP A 884 -19.48 -4.02 -12.43
N GLU A 885 -20.57 -3.50 -12.99
CA GLU A 885 -21.92 -3.67 -12.43
C GLU A 885 -22.32 -5.15 -12.30
N LEU A 886 -21.78 -6.00 -13.19
CA LEU A 886 -21.98 -7.45 -13.22
C LEU A 886 -21.10 -8.23 -12.21
N ARG A 887 -20.09 -7.59 -11.62
CA ARG A 887 -19.15 -8.18 -10.63
C ARG A 887 -18.42 -9.43 -11.14
N GLU A 888 -18.09 -9.47 -12.42
CA GLU A 888 -17.37 -10.59 -13.04
C GLU A 888 -15.83 -10.45 -12.90
N CYS A 889 -15.33 -9.26 -12.53
CA CYS A 889 -13.91 -8.98 -12.53
C CYS A 889 -13.20 -9.54 -11.29
N ARG A 890 -12.08 -10.24 -11.53
CA ARG A 890 -11.45 -11.11 -10.53
C ARG A 890 -10.51 -10.38 -9.55
N ILE A 891 -11.08 -9.58 -8.66
CA ILE A 891 -10.51 -9.41 -7.32
C ILE A 891 -11.48 -10.09 -6.34
N ARG A 892 -11.12 -11.28 -5.86
CA ARG A 892 -11.94 -12.01 -4.87
C ARG A 892 -11.85 -11.27 -3.54
N ARG A 893 -12.82 -10.38 -3.29
CA ARG A 893 -13.05 -9.77 -1.98
C ARG A 893 -13.21 -10.84 -0.89
N ASP A 894 -12.87 -10.45 0.33
CA ASP A 894 -12.95 -11.32 1.49
C ASP A 894 -14.39 -11.85 1.71
N ALA A 895 -14.52 -13.04 2.31
CA ALA A 895 -15.83 -13.61 2.66
C ALA A 895 -16.60 -12.74 3.68
N PHE A 896 -15.88 -11.95 4.49
CA PHE A 896 -16.39 -11.07 5.53
C PHE A 896 -16.46 -9.59 5.09
N PHE A 897 -16.56 -9.32 3.79
CA PHE A 897 -16.60 -7.96 3.24
C PHE A 897 -17.97 -7.27 3.47
N ASP A 898 -17.96 -6.06 4.05
CA ASP A 898 -19.19 -5.29 4.33
C ASP A 898 -19.60 -4.38 3.15
N TYR A 899 -20.37 -4.94 2.22
CA TYR A 899 -20.92 -4.22 1.06
C TYR A 899 -21.88 -3.08 1.46
N ASP A 900 -22.63 -3.23 2.55
CA ASP A 900 -23.56 -2.19 3.01
C ASP A 900 -22.81 -0.99 3.58
N ALA A 901 -21.70 -1.22 4.30
CA ALA A 901 -20.81 -0.17 4.77
C ALA A 901 -20.10 0.57 3.62
N GLU A 902 -19.64 -0.15 2.58
CA GLU A 902 -19.07 0.47 1.38
C GLU A 902 -20.09 1.37 0.68
N ALA A 903 -21.30 0.86 0.43
CA ALA A 903 -22.38 1.62 -0.22
C ALA A 903 -22.85 2.83 0.60
N ALA A 904 -22.84 2.74 1.94
CA ALA A 904 -23.21 3.84 2.82
C ALA A 904 -22.15 4.97 2.82
N GLU A 905 -20.86 4.65 2.90
CA GLU A 905 -19.79 5.66 2.92
C GLU A 905 -19.52 6.25 1.53
N LEU A 906 -19.70 5.48 0.44
CA LEU A 906 -19.68 6.02 -0.94
C LEU A 906 -20.74 7.10 -1.13
N ARG A 907 -22.02 6.81 -0.79
CA ARG A 907 -23.11 7.79 -0.84
C ARG A 907 -22.78 9.03 -0.02
N ARG A 908 -22.17 8.87 1.16
CA ARG A 908 -21.75 9.98 2.02
C ARG A 908 -20.64 10.83 1.38
N LEU A 909 -19.71 10.23 0.65
CA LEU A 909 -18.67 10.94 -0.09
C LEU A 909 -19.26 11.71 -1.28
N GLU A 910 -20.15 11.10 -2.07
CA GLU A 910 -20.91 11.79 -3.13
C GLU A 910 -21.68 13.00 -2.56
N ASP A 911 -22.34 12.80 -1.42
CA ASP A 911 -23.13 13.81 -0.71
C ASP A 911 -22.25 14.92 -0.10
N LEU A 912 -20.96 14.67 0.14
CA LEU A 912 -19.97 15.68 0.53
C LEU A 912 -19.41 16.42 -0.70
N GLU A 913 -19.05 15.70 -1.76
CA GLU A 913 -18.58 16.30 -3.01
C GLU A 913 -19.64 17.19 -3.66
N ALA A 914 -20.92 16.80 -3.64
CA ALA A 914 -22.02 17.64 -4.11
C ALA A 914 -22.07 18.96 -3.33
N LYS A 915 -21.85 18.92 -2.00
CA LYS A 915 -21.81 20.10 -1.12
C LYS A 915 -20.53 20.92 -1.29
N GLU A 916 -19.43 20.35 -1.79
CA GLU A 916 -18.20 21.09 -2.13
C GLU A 916 -18.29 21.70 -3.53
N LYS A 917 -18.71 20.94 -4.54
CA LYS A 917 -19.00 21.42 -5.90
C LYS A 917 -19.99 22.59 -5.85
N ALA A 918 -21.07 22.49 -5.06
CA ALA A 918 -22.04 23.58 -4.86
C ALA A 918 -21.47 24.85 -4.21
N LYS A 919 -20.41 24.75 -3.38
CA LYS A 919 -19.68 25.94 -2.86
C LYS A 919 -18.79 26.54 -3.94
N THR A 920 -18.10 25.70 -4.71
CA THR A 920 -17.16 26.13 -5.77
C THR A 920 -17.86 26.81 -6.94
N THR A 921 -19.05 26.37 -7.34
CA THR A 921 -19.84 27.08 -8.38
C THR A 921 -20.37 28.45 -7.93
N GLN A 922 -20.27 28.78 -6.63
CA GLN A 922 -20.56 30.11 -6.08
C GLN A 922 -19.29 30.96 -5.86
N ALA A 923 -18.14 30.53 -6.40
CA ALA A 923 -16.88 31.23 -6.26
C ALA A 923 -16.86 32.58 -7.01
N TYR A 924 -16.19 33.54 -6.38
CA TYR A 924 -16.16 34.94 -6.77
C TYR A 924 -15.20 35.18 -7.96
N VAL A 925 -15.70 35.76 -9.05
CA VAL A 925 -14.91 36.06 -10.27
C VAL A 925 -14.30 37.46 -10.20
N ASN A 926 -12.96 37.54 -10.24
CA ASN A 926 -12.24 38.80 -10.43
C ASN A 926 -12.51 39.39 -11.82
N ARG A 927 -12.80 40.70 -11.90
CA ARG A 927 -12.99 41.40 -13.19
C ARG A 927 -11.96 42.50 -13.41
N VAL A 928 -11.58 42.74 -14.66
CA VAL A 928 -10.58 43.75 -15.04
C VAL A 928 -11.30 45.03 -15.47
N ILE A 929 -11.79 45.79 -14.49
CA ILE A 929 -12.49 47.07 -14.69
C ILE A 929 -11.64 48.19 -14.11
N PHE A 930 -11.19 49.11 -14.97
CA PHE A 930 -10.37 50.27 -14.58
C PHE A 930 -11.27 51.46 -14.23
N HIS A 931 -11.60 51.62 -12.94
CA HIS A 931 -12.41 52.74 -12.44
C HIS A 931 -12.02 53.06 -10.98
N PRO A 932 -11.86 54.34 -10.55
CA PRO A 932 -11.28 54.67 -9.24
C PRO A 932 -12.00 54.07 -8.03
N HIS A 933 -13.32 53.92 -8.11
CA HIS A 933 -14.13 53.33 -7.05
C HIS A 933 -14.31 51.80 -7.17
N PHE A 934 -13.84 51.16 -8.25
CA PHE A 934 -14.00 49.71 -8.44
C PHE A 934 -12.90 48.93 -7.70
N LYS A 935 -13.31 47.91 -6.92
CA LYS A 935 -12.39 47.02 -6.20
C LYS A 935 -12.87 45.57 -6.30
N ASN A 936 -11.95 44.66 -6.62
CA ASN A 936 -12.21 43.22 -6.57
C ASN A 936 -12.21 42.71 -5.12
N ILE A 937 -13.31 42.94 -4.40
CA ILE A 937 -13.47 42.57 -2.98
C ILE A 937 -14.84 41.95 -2.70
N THR A 938 -14.84 40.98 -1.78
CA THR A 938 -16.07 40.42 -1.21
C THR A 938 -16.70 41.37 -0.17
N TYR A 939 -17.98 41.15 0.16
CA TYR A 939 -18.65 41.88 1.24
C TYR A 939 -17.90 41.81 2.58
N ASN A 940 -17.38 40.64 2.94
CA ASN A 940 -16.63 40.45 4.19
C ASN A 940 -15.34 41.30 4.23
N GLN A 941 -14.62 41.41 3.10
CA GLN A 941 -13.44 42.26 2.98
C GLN A 941 -13.81 43.76 2.98
N LEU A 942 -14.95 44.13 2.39
CA LEU A 942 -15.47 45.51 2.47
C LEU A 942 -15.82 45.89 3.93
N MET A 943 -16.48 45.01 4.68
CA MET A 943 -16.78 45.23 6.10
C MET A 943 -15.51 45.35 6.96
N ALA A 944 -14.45 44.60 6.64
CA ALA A 944 -13.15 44.72 7.32
C ALA A 944 -12.42 46.05 7.02
N MET A 945 -12.71 46.70 5.90
CA MET A 945 -12.17 48.02 5.53
C MET A 945 -13.08 49.20 5.92
N GLU A 946 -14.34 48.96 6.29
CA GLU A 946 -15.31 50.02 6.59
C GLU A 946 -14.82 51.04 7.65
N PRO A 947 -14.13 50.64 8.74
CA PRO A 947 -13.60 51.60 9.72
C PRO A 947 -12.51 52.53 9.19
N THR A 948 -11.89 52.21 8.04
CA THR A 948 -10.88 53.07 7.39
C THR A 948 -11.46 53.93 6.26
N LEU A 949 -12.78 53.84 6.00
CA LEU A 949 -13.45 54.62 4.96
C LEU A 949 -14.15 55.85 5.56
N GLU A 950 -13.98 57.00 4.91
CA GLU A 950 -14.69 58.23 5.24
C GLU A 950 -16.19 58.13 4.96
N THR A 951 -17.00 58.89 5.69
CA THR A 951 -18.45 58.93 5.46
C THR A 951 -18.79 59.65 4.15
N GLY A 952 -19.58 58.97 3.31
CA GLY A 952 -19.77 59.30 1.91
C GLY A 952 -18.86 58.55 0.93
N ALA A 953 -17.95 57.69 1.39
CA ALA A 953 -17.11 56.88 0.51
C ALA A 953 -17.96 55.89 -0.33
N ILE A 954 -17.62 55.82 -1.62
CA ILE A 954 -18.25 54.93 -2.62
C ILE A 954 -17.26 53.82 -2.97
N VAL A 955 -17.71 52.56 -2.93
CA VAL A 955 -16.95 51.38 -3.37
C VAL A 955 -17.83 50.49 -4.23
N ILE A 956 -17.44 50.29 -5.48
CA ILE A 956 -18.08 49.41 -6.45
C ILE A 956 -17.35 48.06 -6.43
N ARG A 957 -18.09 46.96 -6.38
CA ARG A 957 -17.55 45.59 -6.40
C ARG A 957 -18.46 44.66 -7.20
N PRO A 958 -17.99 43.49 -7.67
CA PRO A 958 -18.87 42.45 -8.20
C PRO A 958 -19.98 42.07 -7.19
N SER A 959 -21.17 41.77 -7.70
CA SER A 959 -22.29 41.26 -6.90
C SER A 959 -22.16 39.74 -6.69
N ARG A 960 -22.83 39.22 -5.66
CA ARG A 960 -23.02 37.76 -5.47
C ARG A 960 -24.17 37.21 -6.31
N GLN A 961 -24.96 38.06 -6.97
CA GLN A 961 -26.15 37.67 -7.71
C GLN A 961 -25.86 37.09 -9.11
N GLY A 962 -24.68 37.38 -9.68
CA GLY A 962 -24.24 36.79 -10.95
C GLY A 962 -23.11 37.57 -11.63
N THR A 963 -22.69 37.11 -12.80
CA THR A 963 -21.72 37.81 -13.66
C THR A 963 -22.24 39.11 -14.25
N ASP A 964 -23.55 39.35 -14.18
CA ASP A 964 -24.24 40.48 -14.83
C ASP A 964 -24.76 41.52 -13.83
N HIS A 965 -24.27 41.43 -12.59
CA HIS A 965 -24.61 42.33 -11.50
C HIS A 965 -23.35 42.90 -10.83
N LEU A 966 -23.35 44.20 -10.55
CA LEU A 966 -22.38 44.88 -9.68
C LEU A 966 -23.10 45.41 -8.44
N THR A 967 -22.40 45.51 -7.31
CA THR A 967 -22.93 46.20 -6.11
C THR A 967 -22.13 47.48 -5.86
N VAL A 968 -22.79 48.63 -5.95
CA VAL A 968 -22.28 49.91 -5.46
C VAL A 968 -22.59 50.00 -3.97
N SER A 969 -21.56 50.31 -3.17
CA SER A 969 -21.65 50.38 -1.71
C SER A 969 -21.26 51.78 -1.23
N LEU A 970 -22.14 52.41 -0.47
CA LEU A 970 -22.01 53.79 0.03
C LEU A 970 -21.98 53.79 1.56
N LYS A 971 -20.96 54.37 2.18
CA LYS A 971 -20.93 54.58 3.64
C LYS A 971 -21.81 55.78 4.04
N VAL A 972 -22.82 55.53 4.88
CA VAL A 972 -23.83 56.51 5.30
C VAL A 972 -23.51 57.13 6.66
N ASP A 973 -23.03 56.32 7.59
CA ASP A 973 -22.47 56.68 8.91
C ASP A 973 -21.56 55.49 9.34
N ASP A 974 -20.84 55.61 10.45
CA ASP A 974 -19.97 54.53 10.94
C ASP A 974 -20.75 53.22 11.21
N GLY A 975 -20.28 52.12 10.59
CA GLY A 975 -20.95 50.82 10.62
C GLY A 975 -22.22 50.71 9.75
N ILE A 976 -22.59 51.75 8.99
CA ILE A 976 -23.80 51.78 8.16
C ILE A 976 -23.44 51.90 6.67
N LEU A 977 -23.32 50.75 6.00
CA LEU A 977 -23.20 50.67 4.54
C LEU A 977 -24.57 50.50 3.88
N LYS A 978 -24.83 51.29 2.84
CA LYS A 978 -25.96 51.10 1.93
C LYS A 978 -25.48 50.46 0.64
N HIS A 979 -26.14 49.39 0.22
CA HIS A 979 -25.84 48.69 -1.03
C HIS A 979 -26.93 48.97 -2.08
N PHE A 980 -26.48 49.23 -3.30
CA PHE A 980 -27.30 49.35 -4.50
C PHE A 980 -26.81 48.27 -5.47
N ASP A 981 -27.72 47.47 -6.00
CA ASP A 981 -27.39 46.49 -7.03
C ASP A 981 -27.62 47.13 -8.41
N VAL A 982 -26.66 46.93 -9.31
CA VAL A 982 -26.60 47.50 -10.66
C VAL A 982 -26.64 46.34 -11.64
N VAL A 983 -27.70 46.28 -12.44
CA VAL A 983 -27.88 45.22 -13.45
C VAL A 983 -27.24 45.67 -14.76
N GLU A 984 -26.32 44.87 -15.27
CA GLU A 984 -25.59 45.13 -16.51
C GLU A 984 -26.28 44.45 -17.70
N LYS A 985 -26.37 45.14 -18.83
CA LYS A 985 -26.91 44.58 -20.10
C LYS A 985 -25.92 44.72 -21.25
N ASP A 986 -26.20 43.98 -22.32
CA ASP A 986 -25.51 44.04 -23.61
C ASP A 986 -23.99 43.82 -23.49
N LYS A 987 -23.63 42.69 -22.87
CA LYS A 987 -22.25 42.23 -22.68
C LYS A 987 -21.74 41.43 -23.88
N THR A 988 -20.44 41.57 -24.14
CA THR A 988 -19.69 40.66 -25.03
C THR A 988 -19.13 39.45 -24.26
N HIS A 989 -18.51 39.68 -23.10
CA HIS A 989 -17.96 38.64 -22.22
C HIS A 989 -18.09 39.04 -20.73
N SER A 990 -18.23 38.05 -19.85
CA SER A 990 -18.50 38.24 -18.41
C SER A 990 -17.42 39.01 -17.62
N PHE A 991 -16.21 39.15 -18.16
CA PHE A 991 -15.11 39.91 -17.55
C PHE A 991 -15.19 41.42 -17.82
N VAL A 992 -15.97 41.84 -18.81
CA VAL A 992 -16.12 43.22 -19.26
C VAL A 992 -17.40 43.84 -18.67
N LEU A 993 -17.41 45.16 -18.51
CA LEU A 993 -18.59 45.94 -18.12
C LEU A 993 -19.64 45.90 -19.25
N GLY A 994 -20.93 45.80 -18.89
CA GLY A 994 -22.03 45.93 -19.86
C GLY A 994 -22.14 47.32 -20.47
N ARG A 995 -22.73 47.42 -21.68
CA ARG A 995 -22.93 48.72 -22.39
C ARG A 995 -24.07 49.57 -21.83
N THR A 996 -24.93 48.98 -20.99
CA THR A 996 -26.01 49.69 -20.32
C THR A 996 -26.09 49.21 -18.88
N LEU A 997 -26.13 50.14 -17.93
CA LEU A 997 -26.16 49.87 -16.49
C LEU A 997 -27.50 50.36 -15.92
N LEU A 998 -28.16 49.52 -15.11
CA LEU A 998 -29.51 49.80 -14.59
C LEU A 998 -29.53 49.82 -13.07
N ILE A 999 -30.07 50.91 -12.49
CA ILE A 999 -30.37 51.01 -11.05
C ILE A 999 -31.87 51.21 -10.88
N GLY A 1000 -32.57 50.10 -10.59
CA GLY A 1000 -34.03 50.08 -10.57
C GLY A 1000 -34.62 50.31 -11.96
N ASN A 1001 -35.14 51.52 -12.19
CA ASN A 1001 -35.73 51.92 -13.48
C ASN A 1001 -34.90 52.96 -14.23
N GLU A 1002 -33.78 53.42 -13.65
CA GLU A 1002 -32.89 54.42 -14.28
C GLU A 1002 -31.76 53.70 -15.03
N ALA A 1003 -31.46 54.16 -16.24
CA ALA A 1003 -30.39 53.66 -17.09
C ALA A 1003 -29.24 54.66 -17.18
N PHE A 1004 -28.01 54.13 -17.19
CA PHE A 1004 -26.74 54.86 -17.20
C PHE A 1004 -25.80 54.23 -18.23
N GLU A 1005 -24.94 55.04 -18.83
CA GLU A 1005 -24.00 54.59 -19.88
C GLU A 1005 -22.70 54.01 -19.29
N ASP A 1006 -22.20 54.58 -18.19
CA ASP A 1006 -20.98 54.11 -17.50
C ASP A 1006 -21.03 54.25 -15.96
N LEU A 1007 -19.93 53.87 -15.30
CA LEU A 1007 -19.81 53.92 -13.83
C LEU A 1007 -19.59 55.34 -13.29
N ASP A 1008 -18.97 56.23 -14.06
CA ASP A 1008 -18.72 57.61 -13.66
C ASP A 1008 -20.03 58.43 -13.71
N GLU A 1009 -20.93 58.15 -14.65
CA GLU A 1009 -22.28 58.71 -14.67
C GLU A 1009 -23.08 58.27 -13.43
N ILE A 1010 -23.04 56.98 -13.05
CA ILE A 1010 -23.66 56.48 -11.81
C ILE A 1010 -23.10 57.22 -10.58
N VAL A 1011 -21.78 57.43 -10.54
CA VAL A 1011 -21.14 58.18 -9.45
C VAL A 1011 -21.62 59.63 -9.44
N ALA A 1012 -21.52 60.35 -10.55
CA ALA A 1012 -21.81 61.78 -10.63
C ALA A 1012 -23.30 62.13 -10.51
N ARG A 1013 -24.18 61.37 -11.17
CA ARG A 1013 -25.62 61.64 -11.30
C ARG A 1013 -26.45 61.05 -10.16
N TYR A 1014 -26.05 59.89 -9.62
CA TYR A 1014 -26.86 59.13 -8.66
C TYR A 1014 -26.24 59.06 -7.25
N MET A 1015 -24.93 58.79 -7.13
CA MET A 1015 -24.28 58.68 -5.82
C MET A 1015 -23.90 60.03 -5.20
N GLN A 1016 -23.22 60.92 -5.94
CA GLN A 1016 -22.71 62.18 -5.38
C GLN A 1016 -23.80 63.08 -4.79
N PRO A 1017 -24.99 63.28 -5.43
CA PRO A 1017 -26.08 64.04 -4.80
C PRO A 1017 -26.53 63.44 -3.46
N MET A 1018 -26.57 62.10 -3.37
CA MET A 1018 -26.86 61.42 -2.10
C MET A 1018 -25.74 61.61 -1.06
N VAL A 1019 -24.47 61.65 -1.45
CA VAL A 1019 -23.33 61.92 -0.55
C VAL A 1019 -23.45 63.32 0.07
N TYR A 1020 -23.77 64.34 -0.73
CA TYR A 1020 -24.00 65.70 -0.22
C TYR A 1020 -25.20 65.74 0.74
N LEU A 1021 -26.35 65.20 0.35
CA LEU A 1021 -27.55 65.17 1.19
C LEU A 1021 -27.37 64.36 2.49
N ILE A 1022 -26.53 63.33 2.51
CA ILE A 1022 -26.14 62.62 3.73
C ILE A 1022 -25.27 63.52 4.61
N ARG A 1023 -24.25 64.19 4.05
CA ARG A 1023 -23.36 65.11 4.79
C ARG A 1023 -24.13 66.30 5.39
N ASP A 1024 -25.15 66.81 4.70
CA ASP A 1024 -26.07 67.84 5.22
C ASP A 1024 -26.83 67.39 6.48
N VAL A 1025 -27.21 66.11 6.57
CA VAL A 1025 -27.89 65.55 7.75
C VAL A 1025 -26.92 65.33 8.90
N LEU A 1026 -25.73 64.79 8.63
CA LEU A 1026 -24.71 64.51 9.65
C LEU A 1026 -24.14 65.79 10.28
N THR A 1027 -23.98 66.85 9.48
CA THR A 1027 -23.51 68.17 9.94
C THR A 1027 -24.60 69.04 10.57
N TYR A 1028 -25.87 68.59 10.55
CA TYR A 1028 -26.98 69.36 11.12
C TYR A 1028 -26.84 69.50 12.64
N LYS A 1029 -27.06 70.70 13.17
CA LYS A 1029 -26.90 71.03 14.62
C LYS A 1029 -27.66 70.13 15.61
N TYR A 1030 -28.76 69.51 15.17
CA TYR A 1030 -29.57 68.57 15.94
C TYR A 1030 -29.31 67.09 15.57
N TYR A 1031 -28.24 66.79 14.81
CA TYR A 1031 -27.76 65.41 14.63
C TYR A 1031 -27.14 64.86 15.91
N ARG A 1032 -27.43 63.61 16.25
CA ARG A 1032 -26.86 62.88 17.38
C ARG A 1032 -26.64 61.42 16.95
N ASN A 1033 -25.39 60.98 16.87
CA ASN A 1033 -25.09 59.57 16.64
C ASN A 1033 -25.61 58.76 17.85
N SER A 1034 -26.56 57.87 17.59
CA SER A 1034 -27.20 57.02 18.60
C SER A 1034 -26.92 55.52 18.37
N GLN A 1035 -25.69 55.21 17.95
CA GLN A 1035 -25.23 53.85 17.60
C GLN A 1035 -26.16 53.17 16.59
N GLY A 1036 -26.43 53.84 15.47
CA GLY A 1036 -27.31 53.32 14.42
C GLY A 1036 -28.81 53.57 14.62
N GLY A 1037 -29.20 54.60 15.37
CA GLY A 1037 -30.60 55.04 15.45
C GLY A 1037 -31.40 54.43 16.59
N LYS A 1038 -30.73 53.91 17.64
CA LYS A 1038 -31.39 53.20 18.75
C LYS A 1038 -32.40 54.11 19.46
N GLN A 1039 -33.67 53.71 19.39
CA GLN A 1039 -34.80 54.51 19.92
C GLN A 1039 -34.71 54.75 21.44
N GLU A 1040 -34.01 53.88 22.17
CA GLU A 1040 -33.76 54.00 23.62
C GLU A 1040 -32.85 55.21 23.93
N ILE A 1041 -31.69 55.30 23.27
CA ILE A 1041 -30.74 56.41 23.42
C ILE A 1041 -31.40 57.72 23.00
N LEU A 1042 -32.12 57.72 21.87
CA LEU A 1042 -32.85 58.90 21.40
C LEU A 1042 -34.01 59.31 22.33
N ARG A 1043 -34.69 58.34 22.98
CA ARG A 1043 -35.71 58.61 24.01
C ARG A 1043 -35.11 59.30 25.23
N GLU A 1044 -33.99 58.78 25.75
CA GLU A 1044 -33.31 59.34 26.91
C GLU A 1044 -32.82 60.78 26.65
N LEU A 1045 -32.22 61.02 25.47
CA LEU A 1045 -31.78 62.36 25.06
C LEU A 1045 -32.95 63.35 24.93
N LEU A 1046 -34.07 62.93 24.31
CA LEU A 1046 -35.27 63.77 24.18
C LEU A 1046 -35.88 64.11 25.54
N GLN A 1047 -35.93 63.13 26.45
CA GLN A 1047 -36.46 63.33 27.80
C GLN A 1047 -35.61 64.34 28.58
N LYS A 1048 -34.28 64.18 28.58
CA LYS A 1048 -33.36 65.12 29.27
C LYS A 1048 -33.51 66.56 28.74
N GLU A 1049 -33.63 66.78 27.43
CA GLU A 1049 -33.84 68.14 26.91
C GLU A 1049 -35.25 68.70 27.24
N LYS A 1050 -36.27 67.83 27.32
CA LYS A 1050 -37.63 68.21 27.75
C LYS A 1050 -37.69 68.55 29.25
N GLU A 1051 -36.88 67.89 30.08
CA GLU A 1051 -36.71 68.20 31.51
C GLU A 1051 -35.99 69.55 31.70
N ILE A 1052 -34.98 69.87 30.88
CA ILE A 1052 -34.27 71.16 30.92
C ILE A 1052 -35.16 72.34 30.45
N ASN A 1053 -36.06 72.13 29.48
CA ASN A 1053 -36.93 73.20 28.98
C ASN A 1053 -38.32 72.66 28.57
N HIS A 1054 -39.25 72.66 29.53
CA HIS A 1054 -40.59 72.06 29.37
C HIS A 1054 -41.44 72.65 28.23
N THR A 1055 -41.28 73.94 27.90
CA THR A 1055 -42.06 74.61 26.83
C THR A 1055 -41.50 74.33 25.44
N LYS A 1056 -40.22 73.96 25.32
CA LYS A 1056 -39.60 73.56 24.06
C LYS A 1056 -40.11 72.18 23.61
N ILE A 1057 -40.18 71.95 22.31
CA ILE A 1057 -40.28 70.62 21.70
C ILE A 1057 -38.88 70.23 21.22
N PRO A 1058 -38.15 69.34 21.94
CA PRO A 1058 -36.86 68.85 21.47
C PRO A 1058 -37.06 67.90 20.28
N TYR A 1059 -36.10 67.93 19.35
CA TYR A 1059 -36.01 67.01 18.22
C TYR A 1059 -34.55 66.74 17.83
N PHE A 1060 -34.27 65.51 17.40
CA PHE A 1060 -32.95 65.05 16.97
C PHE A 1060 -33.03 64.26 15.66
N LEU A 1061 -31.89 64.23 14.94
CA LEU A 1061 -31.66 63.40 13.76
C LEU A 1061 -30.61 62.32 14.09
N SER A 1062 -30.78 61.11 13.58
CA SER A 1062 -29.77 60.03 13.61
C SER A 1062 -29.88 59.16 12.37
N ALA A 1063 -28.77 58.64 11.84
CA ALA A 1063 -28.81 57.55 10.86
C ALA A 1063 -29.42 56.29 11.49
N SER A 1064 -30.06 55.45 10.65
CA SER A 1064 -30.61 54.14 11.04
C SER A 1064 -29.76 53.00 10.47
N ALA A 1065 -29.28 52.11 11.35
CA ALA A 1065 -28.57 50.90 10.96
C ALA A 1065 -29.52 49.78 10.49
N GLU A 1066 -30.74 49.73 11.05
CA GLU A 1066 -31.80 48.83 10.59
C GLU A 1066 -32.20 49.09 9.12
N HIS A 1067 -32.14 50.36 8.70
CA HIS A 1067 -32.61 50.81 7.40
C HIS A 1067 -31.57 51.73 6.71
N PRO A 1068 -30.49 51.19 6.10
CA PRO A 1068 -29.39 51.98 5.56
C PRO A 1068 -29.81 53.08 4.56
N GLY A 1069 -29.43 54.32 4.86
CA GLY A 1069 -29.82 55.52 4.10
C GLY A 1069 -31.25 56.02 4.39
N TYR A 1070 -31.86 55.53 5.46
CA TYR A 1070 -32.94 56.20 6.18
C TYR A 1070 -32.39 56.83 7.45
N PHE A 1071 -33.01 57.93 7.87
CA PHE A 1071 -32.67 58.68 9.06
C PHE A 1071 -33.89 58.80 9.95
N VAL A 1072 -33.68 58.65 11.26
CA VAL A 1072 -34.68 58.82 12.31
C VAL A 1072 -34.78 60.30 12.65
N LEU A 1073 -35.97 60.89 12.45
CA LEU A 1073 -36.38 62.12 13.09
C LEU A 1073 -37.11 61.76 14.39
N ALA A 1074 -36.43 61.96 15.51
CA ALA A 1074 -36.93 61.72 16.85
C ALA A 1074 -37.41 63.04 17.47
N TYR A 1075 -38.61 63.11 18.04
CA TYR A 1075 -39.14 64.36 18.63
C TYR A 1075 -40.14 64.11 19.76
N MET A 1076 -40.25 65.04 20.71
CA MET A 1076 -41.12 64.91 21.89
C MET A 1076 -42.00 66.15 22.11
N PRO A 1077 -43.24 66.18 21.55
CA PRO A 1077 -44.16 67.30 21.78
C PRO A 1077 -44.61 67.40 23.25
N ASN A 1078 -45.17 66.30 23.76
CA ASN A 1078 -45.76 66.20 25.10
C ASN A 1078 -44.77 65.44 26.02
N GLN A 1079 -45.23 64.42 26.75
CA GLN A 1079 -44.36 63.48 27.49
C GLN A 1079 -44.03 62.20 26.70
N THR A 1080 -44.64 61.99 25.53
CA THR A 1080 -44.42 60.80 24.69
C THR A 1080 -43.46 61.11 23.53
N PRO A 1081 -42.35 60.37 23.39
CA PRO A 1081 -41.45 60.51 22.24
C PRO A 1081 -42.09 59.90 20.99
N ARG A 1082 -41.81 60.49 19.83
CA ARG A 1082 -42.20 60.02 18.51
C ARG A 1082 -40.94 59.84 17.66
N PHE A 1083 -40.96 58.81 16.83
CA PHE A 1083 -39.90 58.47 15.89
C PHE A 1083 -40.53 58.32 14.51
N GLU A 1084 -40.01 59.04 13.52
CA GLU A 1084 -40.39 58.91 12.12
C GLU A 1084 -39.15 58.75 11.23
N LEU A 1085 -39.29 58.03 10.12
CA LEU A 1085 -38.20 57.81 9.16
C LEU A 1085 -38.37 58.71 7.94
N PHE A 1086 -37.28 59.32 7.50
CA PHE A 1086 -37.13 59.93 6.17
C PHE A 1086 -35.98 59.24 5.42
N SER A 1087 -36.01 59.26 4.09
CA SER A 1087 -34.96 58.65 3.25
C SER A 1087 -34.29 59.64 2.33
N VAL A 1088 -33.00 59.42 2.08
CA VAL A 1088 -32.24 60.19 1.09
C VAL A 1088 -32.40 59.55 -0.29
N LYS A 1089 -32.67 60.39 -1.29
CA LYS A 1089 -32.71 60.10 -2.72
C LYS A 1089 -31.86 61.15 -3.46
N PRO A 1090 -31.43 60.91 -4.71
CA PRO A 1090 -30.66 61.90 -5.46
C PRO A 1090 -31.39 63.25 -5.62
N GLU A 1091 -32.73 63.19 -5.71
CA GLU A 1091 -33.65 64.33 -5.82
C GLU A 1091 -33.86 65.13 -4.50
N GLY A 1092 -33.37 64.63 -3.36
CA GLY A 1092 -33.60 65.24 -2.04
C GLY A 1092 -34.10 64.26 -0.97
N PHE A 1093 -34.71 64.81 0.08
CA PHE A 1093 -35.22 64.07 1.22
C PHE A 1093 -36.69 63.68 1.02
N LYS A 1094 -37.01 62.39 1.16
CA LYS A 1094 -38.39 61.89 1.14
C LYS A 1094 -38.93 61.71 2.56
N PHE A 1095 -39.94 62.50 2.93
CA PHE A 1095 -40.59 62.46 4.25
C PHE A 1095 -42.11 62.52 4.10
N ARG A 1096 -42.85 61.63 4.79
CA ARG A 1096 -44.32 61.47 4.69
C ARG A 1096 -44.86 61.50 3.23
N GLN A 1097 -44.20 60.77 2.34
CA GLN A 1097 -44.45 60.70 0.88
C GLN A 1097 -44.23 62.00 0.08
N ARG A 1098 -43.84 63.12 0.70
CA ARG A 1098 -43.43 64.35 0.01
C ARG A 1098 -41.91 64.37 -0.21
N MET A 1099 -41.48 65.03 -1.28
CA MET A 1099 -40.06 65.26 -1.60
C MET A 1099 -39.67 66.69 -1.22
N PHE A 1100 -38.51 66.85 -0.57
CA PHE A 1100 -37.97 68.13 -0.13
C PHE A 1100 -36.53 68.30 -0.65
N PRO A 1101 -36.22 69.35 -1.42
CA PRO A 1101 -34.90 69.50 -2.05
C PRO A 1101 -33.78 69.92 -1.08
N SER A 1102 -34.11 70.26 0.18
CA SER A 1102 -33.11 70.56 1.21
C SER A 1102 -33.63 70.24 2.61
N LEU A 1103 -32.71 69.99 3.54
CA LEU A 1103 -33.03 69.54 4.89
C LEU A 1103 -33.80 70.61 5.68
N ASP A 1104 -33.42 71.88 5.59
CA ASP A 1104 -34.13 72.96 6.28
C ASP A 1104 -35.55 73.20 5.74
N ARG A 1105 -35.83 72.90 4.46
CA ARG A 1105 -37.22 72.91 3.95
C ARG A 1105 -38.04 71.75 4.53
N MET A 1106 -37.46 70.56 4.65
CA MET A 1106 -38.11 69.42 5.30
C MET A 1106 -38.37 69.70 6.80
N ILE A 1107 -37.39 70.25 7.51
CA ILE A 1107 -37.49 70.58 8.94
C ILE A 1107 -38.42 71.79 9.19
N GLY A 1108 -38.46 72.77 8.29
CA GLY A 1108 -39.42 73.87 8.32
C GLY A 1108 -40.85 73.36 8.20
N TRP A 1109 -41.14 72.60 7.14
CA TRP A 1109 -42.46 71.98 6.95
C TRP A 1109 -42.85 71.07 8.12
N PHE A 1110 -41.91 70.26 8.64
CA PHE A 1110 -42.14 69.45 9.83
C PHE A 1110 -42.52 70.26 11.07
N LYS A 1111 -41.93 71.44 11.31
CA LYS A 1111 -42.26 72.31 12.46
C LYS A 1111 -43.66 72.89 12.40
N GLU A 1112 -44.22 73.03 11.20
CA GLU A 1112 -45.62 73.42 11.00
C GLU A 1112 -46.56 72.20 11.15
N HIS A 1113 -46.14 71.02 10.68
CA HIS A 1113 -46.98 69.83 10.51
C HIS A 1113 -46.65 68.68 11.52
N PHE A 1114 -46.01 68.97 12.66
CA PHE A 1114 -45.52 67.94 13.59
C PHE A 1114 -46.65 67.14 14.27
N ASN A 1115 -47.85 67.71 14.39
CA ASN A 1115 -49.02 67.07 15.00
C ASN A 1115 -49.70 66.06 14.07
N ASP A 1116 -49.68 66.28 12.76
CA ASP A 1116 -50.38 65.50 11.72
C ASP A 1116 -50.02 64.00 11.68
N ALA A 1117 -48.91 63.63 12.32
CA ALA A 1117 -48.56 62.24 12.59
C ALA A 1117 -49.65 61.46 13.34
N ALA A 1118 -50.47 62.14 14.16
CA ALA A 1118 -51.63 61.54 14.83
C ALA A 1118 -52.73 61.20 13.81
N THR A 1119 -53.09 62.15 12.95
CA THR A 1119 -54.14 62.03 11.92
C THR A 1119 -53.83 60.89 10.94
N LEU A 1120 -52.58 60.78 10.52
CA LEU A 1120 -52.10 59.71 9.63
C LEU A 1120 -52.05 58.32 10.30
N ARG A 1121 -51.95 58.22 11.63
CA ARG A 1121 -52.09 56.95 12.35
C ARG A 1121 -53.55 56.50 12.42
N SER A 1122 -54.48 57.41 12.71
CA SER A 1122 -55.92 57.10 12.74
C SER A 1122 -56.44 56.63 11.38
N GLN A 1123 -56.03 57.28 10.27
CA GLN A 1123 -56.37 56.82 8.92
C GLN A 1123 -55.78 55.44 8.63
N ARG A 1124 -54.50 55.19 8.97
CA ARG A 1124 -53.89 53.86 8.78
C ARG A 1124 -54.52 52.75 9.60
N GLN A 1125 -55.09 53.03 10.77
CA GLN A 1125 -55.83 52.02 11.54
C GLN A 1125 -57.18 51.68 10.88
N LEU A 1126 -57.90 52.67 10.34
CA LEU A 1126 -59.13 52.41 9.57
C LEU A 1126 -58.84 51.67 8.25
N ASP A 1127 -57.82 52.09 7.49
CA ASP A 1127 -57.37 51.36 6.28
C ASP A 1127 -56.93 49.93 6.59
N SER A 1128 -56.38 49.66 7.78
CA SER A 1128 -56.01 48.30 8.20
C SER A 1128 -57.21 47.37 8.46
N GLN A 1129 -58.41 47.91 8.72
CA GLN A 1129 -59.64 47.14 8.88
C GLN A 1129 -60.43 46.97 7.56
N HIS A 1130 -60.00 47.59 6.47
CA HIS A 1130 -60.48 47.29 5.09
C HIS A 1130 -59.39 46.71 4.18
N ARG A 1131 -58.25 46.27 4.77
CA ARG A 1131 -57.29 45.33 4.17
C ARG A 1131 -57.00 44.15 5.10
N GLY A 1132 -58.06 43.49 5.56
CA GLY A 1132 -58.02 42.19 6.23
C GLY A 1132 -58.90 41.17 5.49
N VAL A 1133 -58.43 39.91 5.42
CA VAL A 1133 -59.16 38.75 4.87
C VAL A 1133 -59.58 38.89 3.39
N VAL A 1134 -58.60 39.04 2.50
CA VAL A 1134 -58.68 38.44 1.15
C VAL A 1134 -57.80 37.19 1.17
N ASN A 1135 -58.41 36.04 1.47
CA ASN A 1135 -57.71 34.75 1.46
C ASN A 1135 -57.92 34.08 0.09
N ILE A 1136 -57.12 34.49 -0.90
CA ILE A 1136 -57.14 33.90 -2.25
C ILE A 1136 -55.91 33.03 -2.43
N GLY A 1137 -56.14 31.72 -2.44
CA GLY A 1137 -55.28 30.80 -3.18
C GLY A 1137 -55.69 30.79 -4.66
N HIS A 1138 -54.69 30.56 -5.51
CA HIS A 1138 -54.78 30.10 -6.90
C HIS A 1138 -55.17 31.05 -8.05
N HIS A 1139 -54.66 30.64 -9.22
CA HIS A 1139 -55.04 30.94 -10.60
C HIS A 1139 -55.06 32.40 -11.10
N MET A 1140 -53.94 32.77 -11.72
CA MET A 1140 -53.99 33.30 -13.10
C MET A 1140 -54.31 32.14 -14.06
N PRO A 1141 -55.40 32.19 -14.85
CA PRO A 1141 -55.70 31.24 -15.92
C PRO A 1141 -55.30 31.79 -17.30
N ALA A 1142 -54.97 30.90 -18.25
CA ALA A 1142 -54.87 31.23 -19.67
C ALA A 1142 -55.63 30.20 -20.51
N HIS A 1143 -56.60 30.70 -21.28
CA HIS A 1143 -57.57 30.01 -22.14
C HIS A 1143 -57.27 28.58 -22.66
N ARG A 1144 -58.26 27.70 -22.50
CA ARG A 1144 -58.66 26.71 -23.52
C ARG A 1144 -60.14 26.84 -23.86
N SER A 1145 -60.45 26.58 -25.13
CA SER A 1145 -61.79 26.48 -25.73
C SER A 1145 -62.21 24.98 -25.81
N PRO A 1146 -63.48 24.59 -26.09
CA PRO A 1146 -64.14 23.60 -25.22
C PRO A 1146 -64.42 22.19 -25.86
N PRO A 1147 -65.61 21.55 -25.77
CA PRO A 1147 -65.81 20.21 -25.17
C PRO A 1147 -66.17 19.11 -26.24
N ALA A 1148 -66.61 17.87 -25.98
CA ALA A 1148 -67.23 17.15 -24.83
C ALA A 1148 -67.16 15.59 -25.08
N PRO A 1149 -67.93 14.66 -24.46
CA PRO A 1149 -68.59 14.61 -23.13
C PRO A 1149 -68.44 13.26 -22.33
N SER A 1150 -68.86 13.25 -21.04
CA SER A 1150 -69.47 12.14 -20.22
C SER A 1150 -68.75 10.78 -19.97
N GLY A 1151 -68.80 10.17 -18.77
CA GLY A 1151 -69.24 10.65 -17.44
C GLY A 1151 -69.66 9.57 -16.39
N ALA A 1152 -69.75 9.98 -15.11
CA ALA A 1152 -70.51 9.38 -13.98
C ALA A 1152 -69.88 8.13 -13.23
N PRO A 1153 -70.38 7.70 -12.02
CA PRO A 1153 -69.73 8.12 -10.76
C PRO A 1153 -69.63 7.12 -9.54
N ASP A 1154 -68.72 7.45 -8.61
CA ASP A 1154 -68.75 7.38 -7.12
C ASP A 1154 -69.05 6.12 -6.23
N VAL A 1155 -68.53 6.21 -4.98
CA VAL A 1155 -69.04 5.70 -3.67
C VAL A 1155 -68.28 4.58 -2.89
N ALA A 1156 -67.45 5.04 -1.92
CA ALA A 1156 -67.31 4.65 -0.49
C ALA A 1156 -66.78 3.27 0.06
N SER A 1157 -65.70 3.41 0.86
CA SER A 1157 -65.50 2.99 2.28
C SER A 1157 -65.39 1.52 2.79
N THR A 1158 -64.19 1.22 3.32
CA THR A 1158 -63.88 0.53 4.62
C THR A 1158 -64.41 -0.88 4.96
N ARG A 1159 -63.50 -1.86 5.11
CA ARG A 1159 -63.11 -2.53 6.39
C ARG A 1159 -62.04 -3.63 6.20
N THR A 1160 -61.40 -4.06 7.30
CA THR A 1160 -60.49 -5.22 7.45
C THR A 1160 -61.23 -6.35 8.24
N PRO A 1161 -60.69 -7.57 8.53
CA PRO A 1161 -59.30 -8.08 8.40
C PRO A 1161 -59.10 -9.57 7.98
N LYS A 1162 -57.82 -10.01 7.97
CA LYS A 1162 -57.24 -11.36 8.25
C LYS A 1162 -57.60 -12.63 7.42
N MET A 1163 -56.55 -13.15 6.77
CA MET A 1163 -55.82 -14.42 7.04
C MET A 1163 -56.49 -15.80 6.80
N ASP A 1164 -55.63 -16.83 6.68
CA ASP A 1164 -55.89 -18.25 6.37
C ASP A 1164 -56.32 -18.51 4.89
N ASP A 1165 -55.95 -19.58 4.18
CA ASP A 1165 -55.17 -20.78 4.54
C ASP A 1165 -54.57 -21.52 3.29
N PHE A 1166 -53.81 -22.60 3.55
CA PHE A 1166 -53.45 -23.75 2.69
C PHE A 1166 -52.64 -23.63 1.37
N PHE A 1167 -51.63 -24.51 1.31
CA PHE A 1167 -50.84 -25.00 0.17
C PHE A 1167 -51.54 -25.07 -1.20
N ASN A 1168 -50.82 -24.71 -2.28
CA ASN A 1168 -50.55 -25.65 -3.37
C ASN A 1168 -49.35 -25.28 -4.28
N LEU A 1169 -48.75 -26.33 -4.86
CA LEU A 1169 -47.61 -26.33 -5.80
C LEU A 1169 -48.14 -26.27 -7.28
N PRO A 1170 -47.34 -25.94 -8.33
CA PRO A 1170 -46.16 -26.73 -8.70
C PRO A 1170 -44.94 -26.02 -9.33
N ILE A 1171 -43.84 -26.79 -9.36
CA ILE A 1171 -42.58 -26.57 -10.09
C ILE A 1171 -42.71 -27.09 -11.53
N PRO A 1172 -41.98 -26.50 -12.50
CA PRO A 1172 -41.44 -27.25 -13.64
C PRO A 1172 -39.90 -27.28 -13.63
N TYR A 1173 -39.33 -28.41 -14.07
CA TYR A 1173 -37.88 -28.69 -14.07
C TYR A 1173 -37.31 -28.70 -15.51
N GLY A 1174 -36.04 -28.35 -15.66
CA GLY A 1174 -35.20 -28.64 -16.83
C GLY A 1174 -35.29 -27.66 -18.02
N GLY A 1175 -34.28 -27.55 -18.89
CA GLY A 1175 -32.93 -28.12 -18.77
C GLY A 1175 -32.25 -28.44 -20.11
N GLY A 1176 -30.96 -28.06 -20.24
CA GLY A 1176 -30.02 -28.65 -21.21
C GLY A 1176 -29.99 -28.09 -22.63
N ALA A 1177 -29.05 -27.17 -22.87
CA ALA A 1177 -28.33 -26.99 -24.14
C ALA A 1177 -26.97 -26.34 -23.83
#